data_AF-A0A3R6YJU7-F1
#
_entry.id   AF-A0A3R6YJU7-F1
#
_cell.length_a   1.000
_cell.length_b   1.000
_cell.length_c   1.000
_cell.angle_alpha   90.00
_cell.angle_beta   90.00
_cell.angle_gamma   90.00
#
_symmetry.space_group_name_H-M   'P 1'
#
loop_
_entity.id
_entity.type
_entity.pdbx_description
1 polymer ?
#
loop_
_entity_poly.entity_id
_entity_poly.type
_entity_poly.pdbx_seq_one_letter_code
_entity_poly.pdbx_strand_id
1 'polypeptide(L)'
;MKDKNFYGHIYTFVINGAFTKTADNKFPEDTTAARYEAKSNIANASYTIASSNKVNSEDTLNVTNKINYPNPPTLKIDDMYSVKNKINGTISDPLSHGNDINYLDLTITYTDTTGATKTAPLNIETPTTTLGHENRIINSAPGSNISFQANLPSDIKNNDTSTSNQPFTITAEDNYGIKGQTIANLKPWWDVKNGTLTIHDHDINLNAKSAADWPWDNQRSDINKVVFETGVTAFQSLDYMFQGMPKLTDLDLTSMDMRQVTSTTKMLDGATGLSSFVLGPNTCFPSDIALPLKTADTGNWHGVGSGTKTSPNGIMLTSSELADKYKNGAAQENYVLDKAKWWNLDSDGTLSIYAHNINTTINSLKDWDCYSVKDSVKKVDIKPGVIVSAKNADNQYTTQYMFQDMSKVKKINGLENLDTSKVQDMEAMFQGEVAIDEISGIKNLNTSNLTNMRTMFRYCYKLKSLDLSNVDMSKVENTENMFYLDYRLAELTLSDKTKFVQDPDLTAAQLKPGDTSSTQISTKWRSVDINNGGTVIAPKGKALTNKDIIALYTNKVGPKETYVWENNWWDFDSKSGTLTIYPHQIDINASAASSWPWDGLRINITKVSLASNVSAINSLQGMFQGMSSLTSIDGLNGFDTSQVTSMFSMFKDDSSLPSLDLSNQFKTYKVNDMRNMFSNCEALTKLDVSNFNTPNLTEMGSIFSGCSNLTEIDGLNKFTTDKVHTMDSLFYNDGKLTSADLSSFNMSSMTKENDIFSGCSALRQIKLGPAVQLVDNCGLPEAPGDGRSIGNNYNNTNKWQAVGLGDVNNPKGDSLTVRELIAKYPPKNSNPSETYVWDQNWWDVTGGILSIYTHTIDYPYNGSAIAPKWTWEAQDSIIEKVMFKGNVSTANNANLQNMFAHMTNLTTIEGLDKLNTNNAANMHAMFWKDASLTSVDISMLDMTNVKDTEAMFAETKISEITLGKNTRFIQSPGLPDNPTGTKKWHAKNSLNTDVTTDNLLSAQDIINKYQKGADKQTYVWDSRWWVLDNNKLIIYPHNITLQADKGTNIKSTDWP
;
A
#
# COMPACT_ATOMS: atom_id res chain seq x y z
N MET A 1 -35.92 33.38 -45.07
CA MET A 1 -37.01 32.67 -45.76
C MET A 1 -38.03 32.31 -44.69
N LYS A 2 -39.28 32.79 -44.65
CA LYS A 2 -40.17 33.31 -45.69
C LYS A 2 -40.82 34.61 -45.19
N ASP A 3 -41.19 35.46 -46.13
CA ASP A 3 -42.01 36.67 -46.01
C ASP A 3 -42.55 37.09 -44.62
N LYS A 4 -42.27 38.38 -44.34
CA LYS A 4 -42.93 39.35 -43.42
C LYS A 4 -42.25 39.60 -42.06
N ASN A 5 -41.57 40.75 -42.03
CA ASN A 5 -41.50 41.76 -40.97
C ASN A 5 -41.15 41.32 -39.53
N PHE A 6 -39.88 41.50 -39.15
CA PHE A 6 -39.50 42.23 -37.94
C PHE A 6 -38.07 42.80 -38.12
N TYR A 7 -37.87 44.06 -37.74
CA TYR A 7 -36.58 44.74 -37.78
C TYR A 7 -35.87 44.61 -36.43
N GLY A 8 -34.62 44.16 -36.44
CA GLY A 8 -33.67 44.28 -35.33
C GLY A 8 -32.85 43.00 -35.07
N HIS A 9 -31.52 43.11 -35.12
CA HIS A 9 -30.57 42.17 -34.51
C HIS A 9 -29.34 43.01 -34.11
N ILE A 10 -29.13 43.34 -32.84
CA ILE A 10 -28.71 42.50 -31.70
C ILE A 10 -27.37 41.82 -31.99
N TYR A 11 -26.31 42.49 -31.52
CA TYR A 11 -24.98 41.92 -31.37
C TYR A 11 -24.89 41.32 -29.97
N THR A 12 -24.69 40.00 -29.86
CA THR A 12 -24.53 39.31 -28.58
C THR A 12 -23.05 39.01 -28.34
N PHE A 13 -22.52 39.52 -27.24
CA PHE A 13 -21.17 39.28 -26.74
C PHE A 13 -21.25 38.20 -25.65
N VAL A 14 -20.33 37.22 -25.65
CA VAL A 14 -20.22 36.23 -24.57
C VAL A 14 -18.82 36.32 -23.96
N ILE A 15 -18.77 36.66 -22.67
CA ILE A 15 -17.59 36.78 -21.82
C ILE A 15 -17.60 35.59 -20.84
N ASN A 16 -16.50 34.83 -20.72
CA ASN A 16 -16.41 33.69 -19.80
C ASN A 16 -15.59 34.04 -18.56
N GLY A 17 -16.27 34.23 -17.43
CA GLY A 17 -15.73 34.31 -16.07
C GLY A 17 -16.89 34.23 -15.05
N ALA A 18 -16.75 33.42 -14.00
CA ALA A 18 -17.83 33.07 -13.09
C ALA A 18 -18.26 34.23 -12.14
N PHE A 19 -19.57 34.43 -12.01
CA PHE A 19 -20.18 35.24 -10.94
C PHE A 19 -21.20 34.37 -10.18
N THR A 20 -21.16 34.39 -8.84
CA THR A 20 -22.25 33.86 -8.00
C THR A 20 -23.06 34.99 -7.37
N LYS A 21 -24.35 34.71 -7.25
CA LYS A 21 -25.50 35.61 -7.25
C LYS A 21 -26.11 35.69 -5.86
N THR A 22 -26.58 36.85 -5.45
CA THR A 22 -27.81 36.98 -4.64
C THR A 22 -28.55 38.21 -5.20
N ALA A 23 -29.83 38.13 -5.58
CA ALA A 23 -30.95 38.23 -4.65
C ALA A 23 -30.62 39.36 -3.65
N ASP A 24 -31.33 40.47 -3.69
CA ASP A 24 -32.67 40.48 -3.13
C ASP A 24 -33.49 41.66 -3.68
N ASN A 25 -34.80 41.60 -3.50
CA ASN A 25 -35.73 42.73 -3.48
C ASN A 25 -35.08 44.15 -3.39
N LYS A 26 -35.19 44.91 -4.49
CA LYS A 26 -35.06 46.39 -4.66
C LYS A 26 -33.74 47.10 -4.27
N PHE A 27 -33.61 48.30 -4.88
CA PHE A 27 -32.64 49.40 -4.69
C PHE A 27 -31.29 49.30 -5.49
N PRO A 28 -30.51 50.38 -5.69
CA PRO A 28 -30.93 51.72 -6.16
C PRO A 28 -29.89 52.63 -6.86
N GLU A 29 -30.42 53.78 -7.28
CA GLU A 29 -29.88 55.15 -7.30
C GLU A 29 -28.62 55.45 -6.47
N ASP A 30 -27.63 55.92 -7.22
CA ASP A 30 -26.85 57.15 -7.01
C ASP A 30 -25.74 57.26 -5.95
N THR A 31 -24.68 57.88 -6.46
CA THR A 31 -23.53 58.53 -5.83
C THR A 31 -22.35 57.70 -5.30
N THR A 32 -21.19 58.09 -5.84
CA THR A 32 -19.81 57.98 -5.33
C THR A 32 -18.98 56.72 -5.62
N ALA A 33 -18.25 56.86 -6.74
CA ALA A 33 -16.85 56.49 -6.93
C ALA A 33 -16.37 55.08 -6.51
N ALA A 34 -16.21 54.22 -7.50
CA ALA A 34 -14.95 53.51 -7.73
C ALA A 34 -14.90 52.98 -9.17
N ARG A 35 -14.03 53.59 -9.98
CA ARG A 35 -13.51 52.99 -11.21
C ARG A 35 -12.86 51.66 -10.85
N TYR A 36 -12.99 50.63 -11.69
CA TYR A 36 -11.80 49.95 -12.21
C TYR A 36 -12.04 49.36 -13.61
N GLU A 37 -11.12 49.78 -14.48
CA GLU A 37 -10.56 49.11 -15.65
C GLU A 37 -10.35 47.59 -15.40
N ALA A 38 -10.34 46.70 -16.40
CA ALA A 38 -9.22 46.65 -17.33
C ALA A 38 -9.55 45.95 -18.66
N LYS A 39 -9.19 46.69 -19.72
CA LYS A 39 -8.27 46.30 -20.79
C LYS A 39 -7.81 44.83 -20.75
N SER A 40 -8.36 44.00 -21.63
CA SER A 40 -7.50 43.17 -22.48
C SER A 40 -8.23 42.83 -23.78
N ASN A 41 -7.77 43.43 -24.88
CA ASN A 41 -8.04 42.96 -26.23
C ASN A 41 -6.79 42.21 -26.68
N ILE A 42 -6.85 40.87 -26.68
CA ILE A 42 -6.27 40.09 -27.78
C ILE A 42 -7.30 39.03 -28.15
N ALA A 43 -7.95 39.23 -29.29
CA ALA A 43 -8.38 38.14 -30.15
C ALA A 43 -8.34 38.64 -31.59
N ASN A 44 -7.54 37.98 -32.40
CA ASN A 44 -7.52 38.12 -33.85
C ASN A 44 -8.94 37.90 -34.41
N ALA A 45 -9.36 38.79 -35.30
CA ALA A 45 -10.41 38.49 -36.28
C ALA A 45 -10.01 39.08 -37.62
N SER A 46 -9.79 38.19 -38.58
CA SER A 46 -9.65 38.46 -40.02
C SER A 46 -10.99 38.84 -40.63
N TYR A 47 -10.98 39.73 -41.63
CA TYR A 47 -12.18 40.10 -42.40
C TYR A 47 -12.37 39.19 -43.62
N THR A 48 -13.61 39.04 -44.07
CA THR A 48 -13.93 38.67 -45.46
C THR A 48 -15.20 39.41 -45.89
N ILE A 49 -15.12 40.20 -46.95
CA ILE A 49 -16.29 40.76 -47.66
C ILE A 49 -16.51 39.91 -48.91
N ALA A 50 -17.72 39.37 -49.07
CA ALA A 50 -18.21 38.86 -50.36
C ALA A 50 -19.33 39.78 -50.86
N SER A 51 -19.12 40.32 -52.05
CA SER A 51 -19.93 41.30 -52.78
C SER A 51 -21.34 40.83 -53.19
N SER A 52 -22.31 41.74 -53.33
CA SER A 52 -23.18 41.82 -54.52
C SER A 52 -23.96 43.14 -54.61
N ASN A 53 -24.18 43.60 -55.84
CA ASN A 53 -24.58 44.94 -56.29
C ASN A 53 -26.10 45.22 -56.29
N LYS A 54 -26.54 46.49 -56.08
CA LYS A 54 -27.26 47.37 -57.06
C LYS A 54 -28.06 48.53 -56.42
N VAL A 55 -27.56 49.75 -56.70
CA VAL A 55 -28.15 51.05 -57.13
C VAL A 55 -29.65 51.40 -56.98
N ASN A 56 -29.85 52.73 -56.80
CA ASN A 56 -30.95 53.66 -57.14
C ASN A 56 -31.83 54.10 -55.97
N SER A 57 -31.66 55.32 -55.42
CA SER A 57 -31.95 56.68 -55.96
C SER A 57 -33.40 57.09 -55.76
N GLU A 58 -33.54 58.21 -55.05
CA GLU A 58 -34.68 59.14 -55.04
C GLU A 58 -35.96 58.66 -54.32
N ASP A 59 -36.24 59.23 -53.15
CA ASP A 59 -37.19 60.33 -53.16
C ASP A 59 -37.08 61.25 -51.94
N THR A 60 -37.16 62.54 -52.29
CA THR A 60 -37.15 63.78 -51.51
C THR A 60 -38.22 63.88 -50.42
N LEU A 61 -37.95 64.64 -49.35
CA LEU A 61 -38.60 65.95 -49.13
C LEU A 61 -37.99 66.77 -47.97
N ASN A 62 -37.44 67.92 -48.37
CA ASN A 62 -37.61 69.27 -47.82
C ASN A 62 -37.59 69.59 -46.31
N VAL A 63 -36.55 70.37 -45.97
CA VAL A 63 -36.55 71.68 -45.28
C VAL A 63 -36.83 71.66 -43.77
N THR A 64 -35.87 72.08 -42.94
CA THR A 64 -35.75 73.45 -42.39
C THR A 64 -34.47 73.62 -41.54
N ASN A 65 -33.78 74.75 -41.73
CA ASN A 65 -32.81 75.44 -40.84
C ASN A 65 -32.40 74.82 -39.48
N LYS A 66 -31.12 74.46 -39.39
CA LYS A 66 -30.15 74.96 -38.38
C LYS A 66 -28.76 74.51 -38.82
N ILE A 67 -27.88 75.47 -39.13
CA ILE A 67 -26.45 75.20 -39.27
C ILE A 67 -25.96 74.82 -37.87
N ASN A 68 -25.83 73.50 -37.60
CA ASN A 68 -25.10 73.02 -36.45
C ASN A 68 -23.62 73.14 -36.78
N TYR A 69 -22.89 73.92 -35.97
CA TYR A 69 -21.44 73.96 -36.03
C TYR A 69 -20.88 72.54 -35.78
N PRO A 70 -19.84 72.11 -36.51
CA PRO A 70 -19.18 70.83 -36.27
C PRO A 70 -18.63 70.76 -34.84
N ASN A 71 -18.70 69.58 -34.21
CA ASN A 71 -17.89 69.32 -33.03
C ASN A 71 -16.41 69.34 -33.43
N PRO A 72 -15.48 69.83 -32.58
CA PRO A 72 -14.06 69.81 -32.88
C PRO A 72 -13.51 68.37 -32.97
N PRO A 73 -12.43 68.14 -33.76
CA PRO A 73 -11.81 66.82 -33.88
C PRO A 73 -11.35 66.27 -32.53
N THR A 74 -11.62 64.99 -32.28
CA THR A 74 -11.23 64.35 -31.01
C THR A 74 -9.88 63.66 -31.20
N LEU A 75 -8.86 64.13 -30.48
CA LEU A 75 -7.53 63.52 -30.45
C LEU A 75 -7.40 62.57 -29.26
N LYS A 76 -6.74 61.44 -29.49
CA LYS A 76 -6.25 60.58 -28.41
C LYS A 76 -4.81 60.18 -28.69
N ILE A 77 -3.93 60.46 -27.74
CA ILE A 77 -2.50 60.14 -27.80
C ILE A 77 -2.25 58.98 -26.83
N ASP A 78 -1.49 57.98 -27.25
CA ASP A 78 -1.06 56.91 -26.33
C ASP A 78 0.06 57.42 -25.42
N ASP A 79 0.05 57.00 -24.16
CA ASP A 79 1.07 57.35 -23.17
C ASP A 79 2.48 57.01 -23.67
N MET A 80 3.39 57.99 -23.69
CA MET A 80 4.70 57.86 -24.34
C MET A 80 5.82 57.67 -23.35
N TYR A 81 6.69 56.69 -23.62
CA TYR A 81 7.98 56.54 -22.95
C TYR A 81 9.08 57.22 -23.77
N SER A 82 10.15 57.55 -23.08
CA SER A 82 10.98 58.74 -23.27
C SER A 82 11.89 58.78 -24.52
N VAL A 83 11.79 57.85 -25.49
CA VAL A 83 12.93 57.54 -26.38
C VAL A 83 12.51 57.10 -27.78
N LYS A 84 13.36 57.44 -28.74
CA LYS A 84 13.18 57.48 -30.21
C LYS A 84 12.38 58.67 -30.72
N ASN A 85 11.96 59.60 -29.84
CA ASN A 85 11.29 60.86 -30.21
C ASN A 85 10.03 60.66 -31.08
N LYS A 86 9.30 59.55 -30.91
CA LYS A 86 8.10 59.25 -31.70
C LYS A 86 6.84 59.33 -30.86
N ILE A 87 5.80 59.93 -31.43
CA ILE A 87 4.45 59.98 -30.89
C ILE A 87 3.57 59.07 -31.73
N ASN A 88 2.82 58.18 -31.09
CA ASN A 88 1.72 57.46 -31.72
C ASN A 88 0.40 58.07 -31.24
N GLY A 89 -0.49 58.39 -32.17
CA GLY A 89 -1.80 58.96 -31.85
C GLY A 89 -2.89 58.47 -32.78
N THR A 90 -4.13 58.66 -32.36
CA THR A 90 -5.33 58.42 -33.15
C THR A 90 -6.20 59.67 -33.17
N ILE A 91 -6.73 60.02 -34.34
CA ILE A 91 -7.60 61.17 -34.52
C ILE A 91 -8.94 60.70 -35.08
N SER A 92 -10.03 61.14 -34.45
CA SER A 92 -11.39 60.89 -34.90
C SER A 92 -11.95 62.16 -35.55
N ASP A 93 -12.25 62.11 -36.85
CA ASP A 93 -12.74 63.23 -37.65
C ASP A 93 -14.29 63.39 -37.54
N PRO A 94 -14.81 64.53 -37.06
CA PRO A 94 -16.23 64.78 -36.89
C PRO A 94 -16.86 65.33 -38.18
N LEU A 95 -17.49 64.46 -38.96
CA LEU A 95 -18.49 64.72 -40.03
C LEU A 95 -18.17 65.81 -41.07
N SER A 96 -18.01 65.38 -42.34
CA SER A 96 -17.64 66.21 -43.49
C SER A 96 -18.60 67.36 -43.84
N HIS A 97 -18.06 68.56 -44.03
CA HIS A 97 -18.70 69.64 -44.79
C HIS A 97 -18.68 69.35 -46.30
N GLY A 98 -19.64 68.59 -46.81
CA GLY A 98 -19.79 68.41 -48.26
C GLY A 98 -18.57 67.83 -48.98
N ASN A 99 -18.57 67.90 -50.32
CA ASN A 99 -17.62 67.21 -51.21
C ASN A 99 -16.20 67.83 -51.29
N ASP A 100 -15.78 68.62 -50.30
CA ASP A 100 -14.44 69.23 -50.26
C ASP A 100 -13.41 68.30 -49.56
N ILE A 101 -12.16 68.31 -50.05
CA ILE A 101 -11.05 67.56 -49.44
C ILE A 101 -10.76 68.17 -48.06
N ASN A 102 -11.11 67.46 -46.98
CA ASN A 102 -10.80 67.89 -45.61
C ASN A 102 -9.38 67.45 -45.23
N TYR A 103 -8.60 68.40 -44.71
CA TYR A 103 -7.27 68.14 -44.17
C TYR A 103 -7.16 68.66 -42.75
N LEU A 104 -6.31 68.01 -41.94
CA LEU A 104 -5.98 68.39 -40.57
C LEU A 104 -4.50 68.73 -40.48
N ASP A 105 -4.18 69.96 -40.09
CA ASP A 105 -2.83 70.39 -39.80
C ASP A 105 -2.50 70.11 -38.32
N LEU A 106 -1.46 69.30 -38.08
CA LEU A 106 -0.99 68.97 -36.74
C LEU A 106 0.14 69.91 -36.32
N THR A 107 -0.05 70.56 -35.17
CA THR A 107 0.98 71.36 -34.51
C THR A 107 1.17 70.89 -33.07
N ILE A 108 2.40 71.02 -32.59
CA ILE A 108 2.78 70.74 -31.20
C ILE A 108 3.22 72.02 -30.52
N THR A 109 2.60 72.32 -29.38
CA THR A 109 3.00 73.41 -28.48
C THR A 109 3.69 72.80 -27.25
N TYR A 110 4.93 73.21 -26.99
CA TYR A 110 5.78 72.66 -25.95
C TYR A 110 6.69 73.75 -25.36
N THR A 111 7.26 73.49 -24.19
CA THR A 111 8.31 74.32 -23.61
C THR A 111 9.66 73.79 -24.07
N ASP A 112 10.46 74.62 -24.73
CA ASP A 112 11.75 74.22 -25.28
C ASP A 112 12.85 74.13 -24.22
N THR A 113 14.05 73.72 -24.65
CA THR A 113 15.25 73.62 -23.79
C THR A 113 15.62 74.88 -23.00
N THR A 114 15.13 76.07 -23.38
CA THR A 114 15.38 77.37 -22.76
C THR A 114 14.26 77.83 -21.82
N GLY A 115 13.17 77.07 -21.72
CA GLY A 115 11.99 77.45 -20.94
C GLY A 115 10.96 78.28 -21.72
N ALA A 116 11.15 78.48 -23.03
CA ALA A 116 10.25 79.25 -23.88
C ALA A 116 9.15 78.35 -24.47
N THR A 117 7.89 78.81 -24.44
CA THR A 117 6.79 78.11 -25.13
C THR A 117 6.92 78.30 -26.64
N LYS A 118 7.13 77.21 -27.37
CA LYS A 118 7.20 77.14 -28.84
C LYS A 118 6.02 76.37 -29.39
N THR A 119 5.62 76.70 -30.63
CA THR A 119 4.68 75.91 -31.42
C THR A 119 5.35 75.55 -32.74
N ALA A 120 5.37 74.27 -33.09
CA ALA A 120 6.00 73.74 -34.30
C ALA A 120 5.05 72.80 -35.05
N PRO A 121 5.22 72.62 -36.37
CA PRO A 121 4.53 71.56 -37.10
C PRO A 121 4.97 70.18 -36.59
N LEU A 122 4.02 69.25 -36.48
CA LEU A 122 4.30 67.88 -36.05
C LEU A 122 4.53 66.98 -37.27
N ASN A 123 5.76 66.52 -37.48
CA ASN A 123 6.16 65.80 -38.70
C ASN A 123 5.71 64.34 -38.67
N ILE A 124 4.86 63.93 -39.61
CA ILE A 124 4.20 62.61 -39.64
C ILE A 124 4.99 61.64 -40.54
N GLU A 125 5.31 60.44 -40.05
CA GLU A 125 6.06 59.43 -40.82
C GLU A 125 5.14 58.53 -41.67
N THR A 126 3.90 58.24 -41.24
CA THR A 126 2.97 57.32 -41.94
C THR A 126 1.49 57.55 -41.56
N PRO A 127 0.51 57.28 -42.48
CA PRO A 127 0.65 56.81 -43.86
C PRO A 127 0.54 57.96 -44.88
N THR A 128 1.46 58.00 -45.83
CA THR A 128 1.55 59.01 -46.89
C THR A 128 0.62 58.71 -48.07
N THR A 129 -0.36 59.57 -48.32
CA THR A 129 -0.97 59.76 -49.65
C THR A 129 -1.16 61.25 -49.98
N THR A 130 -0.19 61.77 -50.71
CA THR A 130 -0.24 62.82 -51.76
C THR A 130 -0.58 64.29 -51.42
N LEU A 131 0.39 65.16 -51.77
CA LEU A 131 0.37 66.62 -52.03
C LEU A 131 0.41 67.59 -50.83
N GLY A 132 1.65 67.89 -50.41
CA GLY A 132 2.06 69.20 -49.87
C GLY A 132 1.85 69.42 -48.36
N HIS A 133 2.97 69.44 -47.61
CA HIS A 133 3.16 69.69 -46.16
C HIS A 133 3.30 68.42 -45.27
N GLU A 134 4.46 68.26 -44.61
CA GLU A 134 4.91 67.10 -43.80
C GLU A 134 4.11 66.86 -42.49
N ASN A 135 3.18 67.75 -42.19
CA ASN A 135 2.44 67.85 -40.94
C ASN A 135 0.91 67.85 -41.15
N ARG A 136 0.45 67.41 -42.33
CA ARG A 136 -0.95 67.44 -42.76
C ARG A 136 -1.50 66.04 -43.00
N ILE A 137 -2.63 65.71 -42.39
CA ILE A 137 -3.38 64.46 -42.63
C ILE A 137 -4.55 64.76 -43.55
N ILE A 138 -4.67 64.05 -44.67
CA ILE A 138 -5.81 64.16 -45.59
C ILE A 138 -6.75 62.99 -45.30
N ASN A 139 -8.00 63.29 -44.95
CA ASN A 139 -9.02 62.25 -44.73
C ASN A 139 -9.84 62.04 -46.02
N SER A 140 -9.79 60.83 -46.59
CA SER A 140 -10.58 60.44 -47.76
C SER A 140 -11.94 59.83 -47.40
N ALA A 141 -12.23 59.58 -46.11
CA ALA A 141 -13.47 58.96 -45.64
C ALA A 141 -14.00 59.62 -44.35
N PRO A 142 -15.10 60.42 -44.42
CA PRO A 142 -15.67 61.11 -43.27
C PRO A 142 -16.07 60.14 -42.14
N GLY A 143 -15.61 60.37 -40.90
CA GLY A 143 -15.95 59.56 -39.71
C GLY A 143 -14.97 58.44 -39.33
N SER A 144 -13.80 58.34 -39.99
CA SER A 144 -12.77 57.31 -39.73
C SER A 144 -11.81 57.71 -38.59
N ASN A 145 -11.34 56.74 -37.79
CA ASN A 145 -10.18 56.94 -36.91
C ASN A 145 -8.90 56.77 -37.71
N ILE A 146 -8.01 57.77 -37.66
CA ILE A 146 -6.72 57.74 -38.35
C ILE A 146 -5.61 57.61 -37.31
N SER A 147 -4.85 56.52 -37.38
CA SER A 147 -3.62 56.36 -36.60
C SER A 147 -2.46 57.04 -37.31
N PHE A 148 -1.61 57.75 -36.56
CA PHE A 148 -0.41 58.38 -37.07
C PHE A 148 0.78 58.12 -36.14
N GLN A 149 1.99 58.09 -36.73
CA GLN A 149 3.25 58.15 -36.00
C GLN A 149 3.99 59.41 -36.44
N ALA A 150 4.50 60.19 -35.48
CA ALA A 150 5.16 61.47 -35.77
C ALA A 150 6.42 61.69 -34.93
N ASN A 151 7.39 62.43 -35.48
CA ASN A 151 8.61 62.79 -34.78
C ASN A 151 8.43 64.08 -33.96
N LEU A 152 8.90 64.05 -32.71
CA LEU A 152 9.00 65.23 -31.86
C LEU A 152 10.11 66.17 -32.35
N PRO A 153 9.93 67.49 -32.20
CA PRO A 153 11.02 68.46 -32.36
C PRO A 153 12.26 68.09 -31.53
N SER A 154 13.44 68.21 -32.13
CA SER A 154 14.71 67.84 -31.51
C SER A 154 15.08 68.67 -30.28
N ASP A 155 14.40 69.79 -30.03
CA ASP A 155 14.62 70.69 -28.90
C ASP A 155 13.69 70.43 -27.69
N ILE A 156 12.97 69.31 -27.68
CA ILE A 156 12.27 68.77 -26.51
C ILE A 156 13.24 67.91 -25.68
N LYS A 157 13.41 68.23 -24.38
CA LYS A 157 14.31 67.49 -23.50
C LYS A 157 13.68 66.19 -22.99
N ASN A 158 14.32 65.06 -23.29
CA ASN A 158 14.28 63.88 -22.43
C ASN A 158 15.72 63.39 -22.26
N ASN A 159 16.36 63.75 -21.16
CA ASN A 159 17.71 63.27 -20.87
C ASN A 159 17.64 62.04 -19.96
N ASP A 160 18.75 61.30 -19.88
CA ASP A 160 18.84 60.08 -19.06
C ASP A 160 18.60 60.32 -17.56
N THR A 161 18.63 61.57 -17.09
CA THR A 161 18.41 61.97 -15.68
C THR A 161 17.01 62.56 -15.43
N SER A 162 16.11 62.49 -16.41
CA SER A 162 14.76 63.04 -16.37
C SER A 162 13.86 62.29 -15.38
N THR A 163 13.30 63.03 -14.42
CA THR A 163 12.32 62.53 -13.44
C THR A 163 10.93 63.15 -13.59
N SER A 164 10.74 64.10 -14.52
CA SER A 164 9.50 64.88 -14.63
C SER A 164 8.74 64.66 -15.94
N ASN A 165 7.41 64.54 -15.80
CA ASN A 165 6.45 64.55 -16.90
C ASN A 165 6.37 65.97 -17.47
N GLN A 166 7.01 66.23 -18.62
CA GLN A 166 6.81 67.50 -19.34
C GLN A 166 5.52 67.44 -20.17
N PRO A 167 4.51 68.28 -19.90
CA PRO A 167 3.30 68.34 -20.71
C PRO A 167 3.58 69.08 -22.03
N PHE A 168 3.03 68.58 -23.11
CA PHE A 168 2.94 69.27 -24.39
C PHE A 168 1.50 69.16 -24.91
N THR A 169 1.09 70.12 -25.74
CA THR A 169 -0.25 70.15 -26.33
C THR A 169 -0.14 69.88 -27.81
N ILE A 170 -0.85 68.86 -28.31
CA ILE A 170 -1.04 68.68 -29.75
C ILE A 170 -2.36 69.32 -30.14
N THR A 171 -2.32 70.14 -31.19
CA THR A 171 -3.49 70.76 -31.81
C THR A 171 -3.65 70.20 -33.22
N ALA A 172 -4.83 69.65 -33.52
CA ALA A 172 -5.26 69.40 -34.89
C ALA A 172 -6.25 70.49 -35.30
N GLU A 173 -5.94 71.19 -36.38
CA GLU A 173 -6.77 72.26 -36.95
C GLU A 173 -7.28 71.83 -38.33
N ASP A 174 -8.60 71.89 -38.53
CA ASP A 174 -9.19 71.60 -39.84
C ASP A 174 -9.07 72.81 -40.80
N ASN A 175 -9.40 72.59 -42.07
CA ASN A 175 -9.41 73.60 -43.13
C ASN A 175 -10.44 74.74 -42.93
N TYR A 176 -11.32 74.65 -41.93
CA TYR A 176 -12.29 75.69 -41.56
C TYR A 176 -11.91 76.43 -40.27
N GLY A 177 -10.77 76.09 -39.65
CA GLY A 177 -10.22 76.73 -38.44
C GLY A 177 -10.73 76.16 -37.12
N ILE A 178 -11.41 75.01 -37.13
CA ILE A 178 -11.88 74.33 -35.90
C ILE A 178 -10.74 73.49 -35.33
N LYS A 179 -10.48 73.65 -34.02
CA LYS A 179 -9.33 73.06 -33.33
C LYS A 179 -9.75 72.00 -32.34
N GLY A 180 -9.18 70.81 -32.48
CA GLY A 180 -9.12 69.78 -31.44
C GLY A 180 -7.77 69.83 -30.72
N GLN A 181 -7.77 69.78 -29.39
CA GLN A 181 -6.54 69.77 -28.60
C GLN A 181 -6.49 68.59 -27.64
N THR A 182 -5.30 68.07 -27.39
CA THR A 182 -5.04 67.11 -26.31
C THR A 182 -3.69 67.43 -25.67
N ILE A 183 -3.67 67.40 -24.34
CA ILE A 183 -2.45 67.50 -23.54
C ILE A 183 -1.93 66.08 -23.30
N ALA A 184 -0.65 65.85 -23.57
CA ALA A 184 0.04 64.59 -23.28
C ALA A 184 1.34 64.87 -22.51
N ASN A 185 1.82 63.85 -21.78
CA ASN A 185 3.03 63.92 -20.98
C ASN A 185 4.09 62.94 -21.51
N LEU A 186 5.35 63.37 -21.54
CA LEU A 186 6.47 62.45 -21.70
C LEU A 186 6.67 61.65 -20.41
N LYS A 187 6.48 60.33 -20.44
CA LYS A 187 6.83 59.46 -19.31
C LYS A 187 8.35 59.21 -19.28
N PRO A 188 8.95 59.06 -18.10
CA PRO A 188 10.35 58.63 -17.99
C PRO A 188 10.54 57.26 -18.65
N TRP A 189 11.73 56.98 -19.18
CA TRP A 189 12.07 55.70 -19.83
C TRP A 189 12.17 54.51 -18.87
N TRP A 190 11.81 54.75 -17.61
CA TRP A 190 11.88 53.80 -16.52
C TRP A 190 10.64 53.97 -15.63
N ASP A 191 10.20 52.90 -14.98
CA ASP A 191 9.23 52.97 -13.89
C ASP A 191 9.48 51.89 -12.84
N VAL A 192 9.04 52.14 -11.60
CA VAL A 192 9.08 51.15 -10.53
C VAL A 192 7.66 50.87 -10.06
N LYS A 193 7.20 49.63 -10.27
CA LYS A 193 5.87 49.16 -9.84
C LYS A 193 6.01 47.85 -9.06
N ASN A 194 5.46 47.81 -7.85
CA ASN A 194 5.48 46.62 -6.97
C ASN A 194 6.89 46.01 -6.78
N GLY A 195 7.91 46.86 -6.66
CA GLY A 195 9.31 46.43 -6.52
C GLY A 195 9.96 45.88 -7.81
N THR A 196 9.28 45.96 -8.96
CA THR A 196 9.87 45.71 -10.27
C THR A 196 10.28 47.03 -10.92
N LEU A 197 11.57 47.17 -11.25
CA LEU A 197 12.08 48.24 -12.11
C LEU A 197 11.94 47.80 -13.56
N THR A 198 11.11 48.50 -14.33
CA THR A 198 11.01 48.32 -15.78
C THR A 198 11.85 49.39 -16.47
N ILE A 199 12.67 48.95 -17.42
CA ILE A 199 13.38 49.82 -18.35
C ILE A 199 12.72 49.64 -19.72
N HIS A 200 12.06 50.69 -20.18
CA HIS A 200 11.39 50.73 -21.46
C HIS A 200 12.40 50.96 -22.60
N ASP A 201 12.00 50.74 -23.85
CA ASP A 201 12.83 50.96 -25.06
C ASP A 201 13.60 52.30 -24.97
N HIS A 202 14.92 52.24 -24.76
CA HIS A 202 15.81 53.39 -24.54
C HIS A 202 17.24 53.15 -25.04
N ASP A 203 17.88 54.23 -25.47
CA ASP A 203 19.31 54.30 -25.78
C ASP A 203 20.03 54.91 -24.57
N ILE A 204 20.42 54.06 -23.61
CA ILE A 204 21.07 54.46 -22.35
C ILE A 204 22.46 55.00 -22.65
N ASN A 205 22.64 56.31 -22.44
CA ASN A 205 23.88 57.03 -22.72
C ASN A 205 24.35 57.87 -21.52
N LEU A 206 24.12 57.34 -20.31
CA LEU A 206 24.43 58.01 -19.05
C LEU A 206 25.89 57.76 -18.67
N ASN A 207 26.63 58.83 -18.37
CA ASN A 207 28.00 58.74 -17.83
C ASN A 207 27.98 58.91 -16.30
N ALA A 208 27.28 58.01 -15.61
CA ALA A 208 27.07 58.09 -14.17
C ALA A 208 28.41 58.12 -13.39
N LYS A 209 28.52 59.06 -12.44
CA LYS A 209 29.65 59.17 -11.51
C LYS A 209 29.34 58.56 -10.14
N SER A 210 28.05 58.39 -9.82
CA SER A 210 27.56 57.78 -8.59
C SER A 210 26.18 57.14 -8.78
N ALA A 211 25.73 56.37 -7.78
CA ALA A 211 24.37 55.80 -7.75
C ALA A 211 23.25 56.85 -7.87
N ALA A 212 23.48 58.06 -7.36
CA ALA A 212 22.52 59.17 -7.38
C ALA A 212 22.24 59.74 -8.78
N ASP A 213 23.08 59.41 -9.77
CA ASP A 213 22.87 59.85 -11.16
C ASP A 213 21.80 59.00 -11.88
N TRP A 214 21.51 57.81 -11.35
CA TRP A 214 20.44 56.96 -11.89
C TRP A 214 19.08 57.39 -11.33
N PRO A 215 18.05 57.47 -12.17
CA PRO A 215 16.82 58.17 -11.79
C PRO A 215 15.96 57.41 -10.76
N TRP A 216 16.24 56.12 -10.51
CA TRP A 216 15.62 55.28 -9.48
C TRP A 216 16.40 55.19 -8.16
N ASP A 217 17.38 56.08 -7.91
CA ASP A 217 18.27 55.99 -6.75
C ASP A 217 17.53 55.88 -5.41
N ASN A 218 16.47 56.67 -5.23
CA ASN A 218 15.65 56.71 -4.02
C ASN A 218 14.78 55.45 -3.81
N GLN A 219 14.70 54.53 -4.78
CA GLN A 219 13.88 53.31 -4.73
C GLN A 219 14.71 52.02 -4.68
N ARG A 220 16.05 52.11 -4.65
CA ARG A 220 16.98 50.95 -4.71
C ARG A 220 16.71 49.88 -3.65
N SER A 221 16.33 50.26 -2.43
CA SER A 221 16.04 49.33 -1.34
C SER A 221 14.78 48.49 -1.53
N ASP A 222 13.90 48.88 -2.45
CA ASP A 222 12.60 48.23 -2.69
C ASP A 222 12.53 47.44 -4.00
N ILE A 223 13.53 47.61 -4.88
CA ILE A 223 13.63 46.88 -6.14
C ILE A 223 14.09 45.44 -5.87
N ASN A 224 13.23 44.47 -6.20
CA ASN A 224 13.48 43.03 -6.10
C ASN A 224 13.60 42.34 -7.47
N LYS A 225 13.19 43.03 -8.55
CA LYS A 225 13.21 42.52 -9.92
C LYS A 225 13.52 43.64 -10.89
N VAL A 226 14.28 43.35 -11.94
CA VAL A 226 14.52 44.25 -13.07
C VAL A 226 14.00 43.59 -14.35
N VAL A 227 13.34 44.38 -15.21
CA VAL A 227 12.82 43.95 -16.50
C VAL A 227 13.26 44.95 -17.57
N PHE A 228 13.79 44.44 -18.68
CA PHE A 228 14.13 45.23 -19.86
C PHE A 228 13.14 44.91 -20.98
N GLU A 229 12.53 45.94 -21.57
CA GLU A 229 11.74 45.77 -22.79
C GLU A 229 12.64 45.63 -24.02
N THR A 230 12.08 45.11 -25.11
CA THR A 230 12.82 44.96 -26.37
C THR A 230 13.21 46.33 -26.93
N GLY A 231 14.50 46.51 -27.26
CA GLY A 231 15.01 47.74 -27.87
C GLY A 231 15.98 48.54 -26.99
N VAL A 232 16.17 48.15 -25.72
CA VAL A 232 17.12 48.81 -24.81
C VAL A 232 18.57 48.60 -25.27
N THR A 233 19.28 49.68 -25.54
CA THR A 233 20.71 49.67 -25.88
C THR A 233 21.52 50.52 -24.90
N ALA A 234 22.82 50.21 -24.70
CA ALA A 234 23.71 51.01 -23.86
C ALA A 234 25.08 51.25 -24.50
N PHE A 235 25.55 52.50 -24.40
CA PHE A 235 26.72 53.02 -25.14
C PHE A 235 27.92 53.45 -24.28
N GLN A 236 27.71 53.71 -22.98
CA GLN A 236 28.74 54.27 -22.09
C GLN A 236 28.94 53.39 -20.84
N SER A 237 29.36 53.98 -19.72
CA SER A 237 29.50 53.27 -18.45
C SER A 237 28.13 52.92 -17.87
N LEU A 238 27.96 51.67 -17.45
CA LEU A 238 26.82 51.20 -16.65
C LEU A 238 27.16 51.13 -15.15
N ASP A 239 28.24 51.79 -14.73
CA ASP A 239 28.60 51.86 -13.32
C ASP A 239 27.42 52.38 -12.48
N TYR A 240 27.25 51.79 -11.31
CA TYR A 240 26.24 52.15 -10.31
C TYR A 240 24.78 51.86 -10.67
N MET A 241 24.49 51.27 -11.84
CA MET A 241 23.12 51.04 -12.31
C MET A 241 22.27 50.26 -11.29
N PHE A 242 22.81 49.17 -10.75
CA PHE A 242 22.16 48.31 -9.75
C PHE A 242 22.86 48.35 -8.39
N GLN A 243 23.74 49.33 -8.16
CA GLN A 243 24.45 49.46 -6.89
C GLN A 243 23.44 49.61 -5.73
N GLY A 244 23.69 48.91 -4.62
CA GLY A 244 22.90 49.05 -3.40
C GLY A 244 21.45 48.57 -3.50
N MET A 245 21.17 47.57 -4.33
CA MET A 245 19.86 46.91 -4.43
C MET A 245 19.83 45.56 -3.67
N PRO A 246 19.64 45.53 -2.34
CA PRO A 246 19.78 44.31 -1.53
C PRO A 246 18.67 43.28 -1.72
N LYS A 247 17.51 43.66 -2.29
CA LYS A 247 16.37 42.76 -2.51
C LYS A 247 16.38 42.10 -3.90
N LEU A 248 17.26 42.52 -4.81
CA LEU A 248 17.35 41.99 -6.17
C LEU A 248 17.95 40.57 -6.15
N THR A 249 17.17 39.54 -6.50
CA THR A 249 17.61 38.12 -6.41
C THR A 249 18.02 37.52 -7.75
N ASP A 250 17.44 38.01 -8.84
CA ASP A 250 17.61 37.52 -10.20
C ASP A 250 17.79 38.71 -11.14
N LEU A 251 18.76 38.62 -12.05
CA LEU A 251 18.99 39.63 -13.08
C LEU A 251 19.11 38.97 -14.45
N ASP A 252 18.27 39.42 -15.39
CA ASP A 252 18.27 38.97 -16.77
C ASP A 252 18.69 40.12 -17.68
N LEU A 253 19.82 39.96 -18.37
CA LEU A 253 20.40 40.96 -19.26
C LEU A 253 20.23 40.57 -20.75
N THR A 254 19.48 39.53 -21.06
CA THR A 254 19.36 39.00 -22.43
C THR A 254 18.70 39.98 -23.41
N SER A 255 17.84 40.86 -22.91
CA SER A 255 17.07 41.82 -23.71
C SER A 255 17.76 43.18 -23.87
N MET A 256 18.92 43.39 -23.25
CA MET A 256 19.71 44.62 -23.31
C MET A 256 20.92 44.45 -24.22
N ASP A 257 21.14 45.37 -25.16
CA ASP A 257 22.36 45.39 -25.98
C ASP A 257 23.48 46.15 -25.26
N MET A 258 24.49 45.43 -24.79
CA MET A 258 25.61 45.98 -24.02
C MET A 258 26.91 46.04 -24.83
N ARG A 259 26.89 45.73 -26.14
CA ARG A 259 28.11 45.59 -26.95
C ARG A 259 28.94 46.87 -27.07
N GLN A 260 28.33 48.03 -26.83
CA GLN A 260 29.00 49.33 -26.86
C GLN A 260 29.33 49.88 -25.47
N VAL A 261 29.02 49.17 -24.39
CA VAL A 261 29.32 49.57 -23.01
C VAL A 261 30.82 49.63 -22.79
N THR A 262 31.29 50.66 -22.07
CA THR A 262 32.73 50.89 -21.85
C THR A 262 33.21 50.56 -20.43
N SER A 263 32.31 50.43 -19.46
CA SER A 263 32.62 50.08 -18.06
C SER A 263 31.42 49.47 -17.34
N THR A 264 31.67 48.45 -16.50
CA THR A 264 30.68 47.81 -15.63
C THR A 264 31.21 47.60 -14.20
N THR A 265 32.34 48.22 -13.85
CA THR A 265 33.12 48.05 -12.60
C THR A 265 32.32 48.16 -11.32
N LYS A 266 31.30 49.01 -11.27
CA LYS A 266 30.46 49.18 -10.07
C LYS A 266 28.98 48.95 -10.34
N MET A 267 28.67 48.25 -11.42
CA MET A 267 27.29 48.05 -11.87
C MET A 267 26.45 47.34 -10.79
N LEU A 268 27.02 46.37 -10.06
CA LEU A 268 26.31 45.48 -9.12
C LEU A 268 26.80 45.57 -7.67
N ASP A 269 27.65 46.54 -7.38
CA ASP A 269 28.24 46.73 -6.05
C ASP A 269 27.16 46.87 -4.97
N GLY A 270 27.21 46.08 -3.90
CA GLY A 270 26.17 46.11 -2.85
C GLY A 270 24.79 45.54 -3.22
N ALA A 271 24.62 44.89 -4.38
CA ALA A 271 23.40 44.14 -4.73
C ALA A 271 23.33 42.77 -4.01
N THR A 272 23.45 42.76 -2.68
CA THR A 272 23.73 41.57 -1.85
C THR A 272 22.68 40.45 -1.90
N GLY A 273 21.49 40.71 -2.43
CA GLY A 273 20.44 39.70 -2.64
C GLY A 273 20.67 38.78 -3.84
N LEU A 274 21.55 39.16 -4.77
CA LEU A 274 21.63 38.58 -6.11
C LEU A 274 22.17 37.15 -6.06
N SER A 275 21.48 36.24 -6.74
CA SER A 275 21.82 34.82 -6.71
C SER A 275 21.60 34.05 -8.01
N SER A 276 21.05 34.70 -9.04
CA SER A 276 20.97 34.14 -10.39
C SER A 276 21.18 35.23 -11.44
N PHE A 277 21.88 34.87 -12.51
CA PHE A 277 22.10 35.69 -13.70
C PHE A 277 21.65 34.95 -14.95
N VAL A 278 21.05 35.68 -15.87
CA VAL A 278 20.82 35.22 -17.24
C VAL A 278 21.57 36.19 -18.16
N LEU A 279 22.59 35.67 -18.84
CA LEU A 279 23.45 36.47 -19.72
C LEU A 279 23.18 36.06 -21.16
N GLY A 280 22.98 37.04 -22.04
CA GLY A 280 22.67 36.82 -23.45
C GLY A 280 23.87 37.05 -24.38
N PRO A 281 23.70 36.79 -25.68
CA PRO A 281 24.76 36.97 -26.68
C PRO A 281 25.25 38.41 -26.85
N ASN A 282 24.42 39.41 -26.50
CA ASN A 282 24.78 40.82 -26.55
C ASN A 282 25.21 41.39 -25.19
N THR A 283 25.31 40.55 -24.15
CA THR A 283 25.81 40.96 -22.84
C THR A 283 27.33 41.05 -22.87
N CYS A 284 27.89 42.22 -22.54
CA CYS A 284 29.33 42.44 -22.51
C CYS A 284 29.76 43.07 -21.18
N PHE A 285 30.82 42.53 -20.58
CA PHE A 285 31.43 43.03 -19.35
C PHE A 285 32.89 43.48 -19.64
N PRO A 286 33.11 44.75 -20.01
CA PRO A 286 34.43 45.24 -20.43
C PRO A 286 35.47 45.25 -19.31
N SER A 287 35.00 45.25 -18.06
CA SER A 287 35.76 45.26 -16.82
C SER A 287 35.10 44.34 -15.78
N ASP A 288 35.72 44.18 -14.60
CA ASP A 288 35.09 43.52 -13.45
C ASP A 288 33.68 44.08 -13.23
N ILE A 289 32.78 43.29 -12.65
CA ILE A 289 31.37 43.65 -12.44
C ILE A 289 31.02 43.86 -10.97
N ALA A 290 31.99 43.73 -10.06
CA ALA A 290 31.82 43.87 -8.62
C ALA A 290 30.63 43.04 -8.10
N LEU A 291 30.59 41.77 -8.49
CA LEU A 291 29.55 40.85 -8.04
C LEU A 291 29.53 40.75 -6.52
N PRO A 292 28.34 40.71 -5.90
CA PRO A 292 28.19 40.69 -4.45
C PRO A 292 28.80 39.40 -3.86
N LEU A 293 29.71 39.57 -2.90
CA LEU A 293 30.18 38.50 -2.03
C LEU A 293 29.28 38.44 -0.79
N LYS A 294 28.68 37.29 -0.49
CA LYS A 294 28.14 37.04 0.85
C LYS A 294 29.25 36.52 1.73
N THR A 295 29.25 36.91 3.00
CA THR A 295 30.28 36.57 4.00
C THR A 295 30.40 35.06 4.30
N ALA A 296 29.63 34.19 3.64
CA ALA A 296 29.63 32.73 3.79
C ALA A 296 29.62 31.93 2.46
N ASP A 297 29.61 32.60 1.30
CA ASP A 297 29.58 31.95 -0.01
C ASP A 297 30.98 31.99 -0.65
N THR A 298 31.30 31.04 -1.54
CA THR A 298 32.64 30.94 -2.18
C THR A 298 32.97 32.11 -3.11
N GLY A 299 31.96 32.93 -3.45
CA GLY A 299 32.08 34.01 -4.44
C GLY A 299 32.08 33.53 -5.90
N ASN A 300 31.86 32.24 -6.13
CA ASN A 300 31.86 31.61 -7.45
C ASN A 300 30.43 31.48 -8.02
N TRP A 301 30.35 31.45 -9.35
CA TRP A 301 29.12 31.33 -10.13
C TRP A 301 29.15 30.06 -10.98
N HIS A 302 28.18 29.18 -10.76
CA HIS A 302 28.05 27.91 -11.48
C HIS A 302 27.15 28.10 -12.70
N GLY A 303 27.69 27.83 -13.91
CA GLY A 303 26.86 27.72 -15.11
C GLY A 303 25.83 26.61 -14.94
N VAL A 304 24.58 26.85 -15.31
CA VAL A 304 23.52 25.84 -15.20
C VAL A 304 23.71 24.76 -16.28
N GLY A 305 24.13 25.14 -17.49
CA GLY A 305 24.37 24.22 -18.59
C GLY A 305 23.11 23.40 -18.92
N SER A 306 23.27 22.08 -19.08
CA SER A 306 22.14 21.15 -19.25
C SER A 306 21.41 20.79 -17.95
N GLY A 307 21.85 21.32 -16.81
CA GLY A 307 21.27 21.07 -15.49
C GLY A 307 20.08 21.97 -15.15
N THR A 308 19.79 22.11 -13.85
CA THR A 308 18.74 23.01 -13.33
C THR A 308 19.35 24.06 -12.40
N LYS A 309 18.61 25.13 -12.06
CA LYS A 309 19.09 26.15 -11.10
C LYS A 309 19.49 25.57 -9.73
N THR A 310 18.89 24.45 -9.31
CA THR A 310 19.19 23.76 -8.04
C THR A 310 20.22 22.63 -8.19
N SER A 311 20.57 22.25 -9.42
CA SER A 311 21.56 21.22 -9.73
C SER A 311 22.27 21.59 -11.04
N PRO A 312 23.11 22.64 -11.01
CA PRO A 312 23.85 23.11 -12.18
C PRO A 312 24.87 22.05 -12.65
N ASN A 313 25.09 21.99 -13.97
CA ASN A 313 25.98 21.03 -14.63
C ASN A 313 27.02 21.73 -15.54
N GLY A 314 27.13 23.05 -15.43
CA GLY A 314 28.06 23.86 -16.22
C GLY A 314 29.38 24.10 -15.49
N ILE A 315 30.16 25.07 -15.99
CA ILE A 315 31.47 25.39 -15.42
C ILE A 315 31.29 26.40 -14.28
N MET A 316 32.04 26.19 -13.19
CA MET A 316 32.19 27.15 -12.08
C MET A 316 33.22 28.22 -12.45
N LEU A 317 32.85 29.50 -12.30
CA LEU A 317 33.70 30.65 -12.60
C LEU A 317 33.72 31.63 -11.41
N THR A 318 34.87 32.21 -11.11
CA THR A 318 34.98 33.40 -10.24
C THR A 318 34.35 34.62 -10.92
N SER A 319 34.08 35.69 -10.16
CA SER A 319 33.58 36.95 -10.72
C SER A 319 34.47 37.51 -11.84
N SER A 320 35.80 37.41 -11.69
CA SER A 320 36.77 37.86 -12.70
C SER A 320 36.72 36.98 -13.95
N GLU A 321 36.66 35.66 -13.79
CA GLU A 321 36.59 34.73 -14.93
C GLU A 321 35.26 34.85 -15.69
N LEU A 322 34.16 35.15 -14.99
CA LEU A 322 32.86 35.41 -15.61
C LEU A 322 32.88 36.70 -16.43
N ALA A 323 33.47 37.78 -15.88
CA ALA A 323 33.67 39.02 -16.61
C ALA A 323 34.55 38.81 -17.86
N ASP A 324 35.67 38.09 -17.72
CA ASP A 324 36.58 37.78 -18.83
C ASP A 324 35.88 36.96 -19.92
N LYS A 325 35.06 35.95 -19.56
CA LYS A 325 34.29 35.14 -20.52
C LYS A 325 33.35 36.02 -21.36
N TYR A 326 32.71 37.00 -20.74
CA TYR A 326 31.74 37.89 -21.39
C TYR A 326 32.35 39.23 -21.84
N LYS A 327 33.67 39.38 -21.85
CA LYS A 327 34.34 40.63 -22.23
C LYS A 327 34.00 41.14 -23.64
N ASN A 328 33.83 40.21 -24.58
CA ASN A 328 33.47 40.49 -25.97
C ASN A 328 32.13 39.83 -26.38
N GLY A 329 31.29 39.49 -25.39
CA GLY A 329 30.09 38.66 -25.60
C GLY A 329 30.39 37.15 -25.63
N ALA A 330 29.41 36.34 -25.23
CA ALA A 330 29.47 34.88 -25.24
C ALA A 330 28.09 34.28 -25.48
N ALA A 331 28.01 32.96 -25.75
CA ALA A 331 26.73 32.27 -25.88
C ALA A 331 25.89 32.42 -24.60
N GLN A 332 24.57 32.46 -24.76
CA GLN A 332 23.64 32.56 -23.64
C GLN A 332 23.86 31.43 -22.63
N GLU A 333 23.94 31.78 -21.35
CA GLU A 333 24.07 30.83 -20.24
C GLU A 333 23.43 31.41 -18.98
N ASN A 334 22.90 30.52 -18.15
CA ASN A 334 22.36 30.88 -16.84
C ASN A 334 23.42 30.59 -15.79
N TYR A 335 23.62 31.51 -14.87
CA TYR A 335 24.51 31.33 -13.74
C TYR A 335 23.73 31.38 -12.43
N VAL A 336 24.11 30.54 -11.49
CA VAL A 336 23.63 30.59 -10.11
C VAL A 336 24.81 30.80 -9.18
N LEU A 337 24.63 31.65 -8.18
CA LEU A 337 25.64 31.84 -7.14
C LEU A 337 25.81 30.51 -6.41
N ASP A 338 27.04 30.03 -6.30
CA ASP A 338 27.35 28.81 -5.58
C ASP A 338 27.00 29.00 -4.09
N LYS A 339 25.90 28.36 -3.67
CA LYS A 339 25.31 28.50 -2.33
C LYS A 339 25.49 27.26 -1.45
N ALA A 340 26.22 26.22 -1.85
CA ALA A 340 26.09 24.92 -1.20
C ALA A 340 27.41 24.36 -0.65
N LYS A 341 27.38 24.04 0.65
CA LYS A 341 28.10 22.90 1.20
C LYS A 341 27.91 21.71 0.24
N TRP A 342 28.98 21.00 -0.08
CA TRP A 342 28.98 19.80 -0.97
C TRP A 342 28.13 18.63 -0.43
N TRP A 343 27.43 18.83 0.69
CA TRP A 343 26.60 17.87 1.38
C TRP A 343 25.36 18.54 2.01
N ASN A 344 24.29 17.77 2.22
CA ASN A 344 23.13 18.14 3.03
C ASN A 344 22.75 17.00 3.99
N LEU A 345 22.21 17.34 5.16
CA LEU A 345 21.51 16.37 6.02
C LEU A 345 20.00 16.53 5.82
N ASP A 346 19.37 15.52 5.25
CA ASP A 346 17.95 15.47 5.02
C ASP A 346 17.19 15.18 6.33
N SER A 347 15.91 15.57 6.39
CA SER A 347 15.09 15.45 7.62
C SER A 347 14.89 14.00 8.09
N ASP A 348 15.10 13.01 7.21
CA ASP A 348 15.04 11.59 7.54
C ASP A 348 16.33 11.05 8.19
N GLY A 349 17.41 11.85 8.17
CA GLY A 349 18.76 11.49 8.61
C GLY A 349 19.67 11.01 7.48
N THR A 350 19.33 11.21 6.21
CA THR A 350 20.20 10.90 5.08
C THR A 350 21.24 12.02 4.88
N LEU A 351 22.53 11.66 4.88
CA LEU A 351 23.61 12.54 4.43
C LEU A 351 23.76 12.41 2.91
N SER A 352 23.26 13.41 2.18
CA SER A 352 23.33 13.48 0.73
C SER A 352 24.59 14.23 0.30
N ILE A 353 25.48 13.58 -0.45
CA ILE A 353 26.73 14.16 -0.98
C ILE A 353 26.55 14.45 -2.47
N TYR A 354 26.73 15.70 -2.88
CA TYR A 354 26.44 16.18 -4.23
C TYR A 354 27.71 16.37 -5.06
N ALA A 355 27.55 16.45 -6.39
CA ALA A 355 28.64 16.68 -7.33
C ALA A 355 29.49 17.90 -6.91
N HIS A 356 30.76 17.64 -6.63
CA HIS A 356 31.70 18.65 -6.14
C HIS A 356 33.14 18.12 -6.28
N ASN A 357 34.11 19.03 -6.41
CA ASN A 357 35.53 18.68 -6.25
C ASN A 357 35.96 19.00 -4.82
N ILE A 358 35.93 17.99 -3.94
CA ILE A 358 36.34 18.16 -2.55
C ILE A 358 37.85 18.30 -2.52
N ASN A 359 38.37 19.50 -2.27
CA ASN A 359 39.80 19.84 -2.37
C ASN A 359 40.36 20.42 -1.07
N THR A 360 39.76 20.08 0.07
CA THR A 360 40.15 20.54 1.40
C THR A 360 41.40 19.81 1.92
N THR A 361 42.16 20.47 2.80
CA THR A 361 43.26 19.83 3.53
C THR A 361 42.71 19.14 4.78
N ILE A 362 42.99 17.85 4.94
CA ILE A 362 42.50 17.00 6.04
C ILE A 362 43.66 16.72 7.01
N ASN A 363 43.60 17.32 8.19
CA ASN A 363 44.52 17.05 9.30
C ASN A 363 43.81 16.34 10.47
N SER A 364 42.49 16.43 10.52
CA SER A 364 41.64 15.85 11.56
C SER A 364 40.23 15.59 11.06
N LEU A 365 39.46 14.80 11.82
CA LEU A 365 38.03 14.52 11.59
C LEU A 365 37.18 15.78 11.37
N LYS A 366 37.54 16.91 12.00
CA LYS A 366 36.76 18.15 11.95
C LYS A 366 36.91 18.90 10.63
N ASP A 367 37.90 18.55 9.81
CA ASP A 367 38.15 19.18 8.52
C ASP A 367 37.18 18.67 7.43
N TRP A 368 36.48 17.56 7.71
CA TRP A 368 35.27 17.19 6.98
C TRP A 368 34.08 17.97 7.55
N ASP A 369 33.61 18.98 6.83
CA ASP A 369 32.49 19.81 7.29
C ASP A 369 31.23 19.02 7.68
N CYS A 370 30.99 17.87 7.03
CA CYS A 370 29.87 16.98 7.35
C CYS A 370 30.03 16.23 8.67
N TYR A 371 31.22 16.21 9.27
CA TYR A 371 31.47 15.52 10.54
C TYR A 371 30.66 16.13 11.70
N SER A 372 30.32 17.42 11.64
CA SER A 372 29.51 18.08 12.67
C SER A 372 28.11 17.48 12.83
N VAL A 373 27.62 16.73 11.84
CA VAL A 373 26.29 16.11 11.86
C VAL A 373 26.31 14.59 12.07
N LYS A 374 27.49 13.98 12.29
CA LYS A 374 27.68 12.52 12.37
C LYS A 374 26.67 11.78 13.25
N ASP A 375 26.32 12.35 14.40
CA ASP A 375 25.42 11.71 15.39
C ASP A 375 23.96 11.67 14.91
N SER A 376 23.63 12.40 13.83
CA SER A 376 22.31 12.46 13.22
C SER A 376 22.21 11.63 11.93
N VAL A 377 23.33 11.21 11.34
CA VAL A 377 23.36 10.46 10.07
C VAL A 377 22.93 9.02 10.28
N LYS A 378 21.92 8.57 9.53
CA LYS A 378 21.41 7.18 9.54
C LYS A 378 21.72 6.43 8.24
N LYS A 379 22.00 7.17 7.17
CA LYS A 379 22.26 6.68 5.82
C LYS A 379 23.11 7.71 5.07
N VAL A 380 23.99 7.25 4.19
CA VAL A 380 24.73 8.11 3.25
C VAL A 380 24.24 7.85 1.83
N ASP A 381 24.08 8.91 1.02
CA ASP A 381 23.70 8.82 -0.38
C ASP A 381 24.61 9.72 -1.24
N ILE A 382 25.49 9.09 -2.04
CA ILE A 382 26.51 9.78 -2.82
C ILE A 382 26.04 9.88 -4.28
N LYS A 383 25.87 11.11 -4.77
CA LYS A 383 25.42 11.38 -6.13
C LYS A 383 26.58 11.28 -7.14
N PRO A 384 26.31 11.03 -8.44
CA PRO A 384 27.33 11.08 -9.48
C PRO A 384 28.07 12.42 -9.54
N GLY A 385 29.35 12.41 -9.90
CA GLY A 385 30.15 13.63 -10.12
C GLY A 385 30.93 14.13 -8.88
N VAL A 386 31.13 13.28 -7.87
CA VAL A 386 31.93 13.62 -6.68
C VAL A 386 33.39 13.27 -6.93
N ILE A 387 34.26 14.29 -6.94
CA ILE A 387 35.69 14.15 -7.18
C ILE A 387 36.43 14.38 -5.86
N VAL A 388 37.29 13.44 -5.46
CA VAL A 388 38.12 13.58 -4.28
C VAL A 388 39.52 14.07 -4.67
N SER A 389 39.76 15.36 -4.41
CA SER A 389 41.09 15.99 -4.53
C SER A 389 41.63 16.49 -3.18
N ALA A 390 40.99 16.09 -2.07
CA ALA A 390 41.38 16.45 -0.71
C ALA A 390 42.75 15.87 -0.38
N LYS A 391 43.53 16.55 0.47
CA LYS A 391 44.90 16.13 0.79
C LYS A 391 45.17 16.07 2.28
N ASN A 392 45.93 15.07 2.71
CA ASN A 392 46.36 14.97 4.11
C ASN A 392 47.55 15.90 4.42
N ALA A 393 48.02 15.90 5.67
CA ALA A 393 49.18 16.67 6.12
C ALA A 393 50.47 16.40 5.30
N ASP A 394 50.62 15.19 4.75
CA ASP A 394 51.75 14.77 3.92
C ASP A 394 51.54 15.09 2.42
N ASN A 395 50.52 15.89 2.08
CA ASN A 395 50.17 16.31 0.73
C ASN A 395 49.80 15.15 -0.22
N GLN A 396 49.35 14.01 0.35
CA GLN A 396 48.79 12.89 -0.39
C GLN A 396 47.29 13.05 -0.57
N TYR A 397 46.73 12.62 -1.71
CA TYR A 397 45.28 12.65 -1.90
C TYR A 397 44.59 11.66 -0.97
N THR A 398 43.54 12.07 -0.26
CA THR A 398 43.02 11.31 0.88
C THR A 398 41.49 11.29 0.98
N THR A 399 40.93 10.19 1.49
CA THR A 399 39.58 10.10 2.08
C THR A 399 39.63 9.77 3.56
N GLN A 400 40.79 9.96 4.19
CA GLN A 400 41.02 9.69 5.59
C GLN A 400 39.91 10.33 6.43
N TYR A 401 39.30 9.58 7.34
CA TYR A 401 38.22 10.03 8.25
C TYR A 401 36.84 10.33 7.65
N MET A 402 36.64 10.21 6.33
CA MET A 402 35.44 10.73 5.65
C MET A 402 34.09 10.27 6.24
N PHE A 403 33.98 8.99 6.64
CA PHE A 403 32.78 8.43 7.27
C PHE A 403 33.04 7.90 8.68
N GLN A 404 34.10 8.35 9.35
CA GLN A 404 34.46 7.82 10.66
C GLN A 404 33.41 8.21 11.75
N ASP A 405 33.11 7.27 12.65
CA ASP A 405 32.27 7.41 13.84
C ASP A 405 30.84 7.93 13.55
N MET A 406 30.30 7.69 12.36
CA MET A 406 28.89 7.89 12.01
C MET A 406 28.05 6.70 12.51
N SER A 407 28.14 6.41 13.81
CA SER A 407 27.65 5.20 14.52
C SER A 407 26.21 4.74 14.28
N LYS A 408 25.35 5.55 13.62
CA LYS A 408 23.95 5.24 13.29
C LYS A 408 23.74 4.90 11.81
N VAL A 409 24.76 5.02 10.96
CA VAL A 409 24.70 4.68 9.54
C VAL A 409 24.48 3.19 9.36
N LYS A 410 23.40 2.85 8.67
CA LYS A 410 23.08 1.45 8.32
C LYS A 410 23.41 1.10 6.88
N LYS A 411 23.59 2.11 6.01
CA LYS A 411 23.75 1.92 4.57
C LYS A 411 24.45 3.12 3.92
N ILE A 412 25.33 2.83 2.97
CA ILE A 412 26.00 3.81 2.11
C ILE A 412 25.63 3.49 0.66
N ASN A 413 24.89 4.39 0.02
CA ASN A 413 24.49 4.27 -1.37
C ASN A 413 25.42 5.07 -2.28
N GLY A 414 25.73 4.52 -3.46
CA GLY A 414 26.49 5.23 -4.49
C GLY A 414 27.97 5.39 -4.18
N LEU A 415 28.56 4.49 -3.39
CA LEU A 415 29.99 4.56 -3.05
C LEU A 415 30.87 4.58 -4.32
N GLU A 416 30.44 3.87 -5.36
CA GLU A 416 31.03 3.88 -6.71
C GLU A 416 31.05 5.24 -7.42
N ASN A 417 30.27 6.22 -6.95
CA ASN A 417 30.23 7.57 -7.51
C ASN A 417 31.36 8.48 -6.98
N LEU A 418 32.13 8.02 -5.98
CA LEU A 418 33.33 8.71 -5.53
C LEU A 418 34.48 8.43 -6.52
N ASP A 419 34.93 9.47 -7.23
CA ASP A 419 36.17 9.38 -8.00
C ASP A 419 37.38 9.37 -7.05
N THR A 420 37.83 8.17 -6.71
CA THR A 420 39.02 7.91 -5.88
C THR A 420 40.28 7.66 -6.71
N SER A 421 40.27 7.93 -8.03
CA SER A 421 41.36 7.57 -8.93
C SER A 421 42.73 8.16 -8.54
N LYS A 422 42.73 9.30 -7.83
CA LYS A 422 43.94 9.95 -7.31
C LYS A 422 44.25 9.58 -5.86
N VAL A 423 43.30 9.03 -5.12
CA VAL A 423 43.40 8.82 -3.67
C VAL A 423 44.51 7.81 -3.35
N GLN A 424 45.39 8.20 -2.43
CA GLN A 424 46.54 7.44 -1.95
C GLN A 424 46.35 6.99 -0.50
N ASP A 425 45.49 7.65 0.27
CA ASP A 425 45.28 7.40 1.69
C ASP A 425 43.78 7.25 2.01
N MET A 426 43.39 6.08 2.54
CA MET A 426 42.02 5.77 2.97
C MET A 426 41.97 5.40 4.47
N GLU A 427 42.94 5.86 5.27
CA GLU A 427 42.97 5.54 6.70
C GLU A 427 41.67 5.89 7.42
N ALA A 428 41.16 4.96 8.22
CA ALA A 428 39.95 5.14 9.03
C ALA A 428 38.68 5.60 8.28
N MET A 429 38.59 5.43 6.95
CA MET A 429 37.46 5.92 6.15
C MET A 429 36.09 5.44 6.68
N PHE A 430 35.98 4.19 7.14
CA PHE A 430 34.77 3.59 7.72
C PHE A 430 34.95 3.18 9.19
N GLN A 431 35.93 3.75 9.89
CA GLN A 431 36.19 3.37 11.29
C GLN A 431 34.99 3.76 12.19
N GLY A 432 34.57 2.88 13.09
CA GLY A 432 33.53 3.21 14.09
C GLY A 432 32.08 3.14 13.58
N GLU A 433 31.85 2.55 12.41
CA GLU A 433 30.51 2.36 11.84
C GLU A 433 29.77 1.19 12.51
N VAL A 434 29.41 1.35 13.79
CA VAL A 434 28.86 0.26 14.63
C VAL A 434 27.46 -0.26 14.21
N ALA A 435 26.79 0.41 13.27
CA ALA A 435 25.45 0.07 12.82
C ALA A 435 25.38 -0.53 11.41
N ILE A 436 26.45 -0.44 10.61
CA ILE A 436 26.50 -0.93 9.23
C ILE A 436 26.66 -2.46 9.21
N ASP A 437 25.91 -3.16 8.37
CA ASP A 437 26.02 -4.62 8.18
C ASP A 437 26.65 -5.03 6.83
N GLU A 438 26.73 -4.09 5.88
CA GLU A 438 27.26 -4.25 4.53
C GLU A 438 27.84 -2.91 4.02
N ILE A 439 29.00 -2.94 3.36
CA ILE A 439 29.56 -1.79 2.62
C ILE A 439 29.52 -2.10 1.11
N SER A 440 28.36 -1.86 0.50
CA SER A 440 28.16 -2.05 -0.95
C SER A 440 28.98 -1.05 -1.77
N GLY A 441 29.49 -1.51 -2.92
CA GLY A 441 30.17 -0.66 -3.91
C GLY A 441 31.66 -0.45 -3.66
N ILE A 442 32.22 -0.91 -2.54
CA ILE A 442 33.66 -0.73 -2.25
C ILE A 442 34.58 -1.35 -3.30
N LYS A 443 34.20 -2.51 -3.84
CA LYS A 443 34.90 -3.18 -4.95
C LYS A 443 34.91 -2.39 -6.27
N ASN A 444 34.08 -1.36 -6.38
CA ASN A 444 33.99 -0.52 -7.58
C ASN A 444 34.85 0.75 -7.47
N LEU A 445 35.43 1.03 -6.28
CA LEU A 445 36.35 2.16 -6.11
C LEU A 445 37.63 1.92 -6.91
N ASN A 446 38.17 2.98 -7.50
CA ASN A 446 39.50 2.92 -8.10
C ASN A 446 40.55 3.04 -6.99
N THR A 447 41.17 1.92 -6.61
CA THR A 447 42.19 1.87 -5.56
C THR A 447 43.60 1.67 -6.11
N SER A 448 43.81 1.85 -7.42
CA SER A 448 45.09 1.57 -8.09
C SER A 448 46.27 2.45 -7.63
N ASN A 449 46.01 3.52 -6.88
CA ASN A 449 47.02 4.42 -6.31
C ASN A 449 47.10 4.38 -4.78
N LEU A 450 46.34 3.49 -4.14
CA LEU A 450 46.24 3.41 -2.69
C LEU A 450 47.53 2.90 -2.05
N THR A 451 48.05 3.65 -1.08
CA THR A 451 49.25 3.31 -0.30
C THR A 451 48.93 3.05 1.17
N ASN A 452 47.81 3.57 1.71
CA ASN A 452 47.44 3.43 3.12
C ASN A 452 45.97 2.99 3.31
N MET A 453 45.75 1.91 4.06
CA MET A 453 44.44 1.36 4.45
C MET A 453 44.33 1.08 5.96
N ARG A 454 45.20 1.72 6.75
CA ARG A 454 45.22 1.57 8.21
C ARG A 454 43.84 1.83 8.80
N THR A 455 43.42 0.96 9.73
CA THR A 455 42.15 1.05 10.48
C THR A 455 40.88 1.27 9.66
N MET A 456 40.88 0.99 8.34
CA MET A 456 39.81 1.39 7.43
C MET A 456 38.41 0.92 7.87
N PHE A 457 38.29 -0.29 8.44
CA PHE A 457 37.02 -0.86 8.94
C PHE A 457 36.97 -1.05 10.45
N ARG A 458 38.00 -0.60 11.19
CA ARG A 458 38.12 -0.83 12.63
C ARG A 458 36.83 -0.43 13.37
N TYR A 459 36.38 -1.29 14.28
CA TYR A 459 35.17 -1.07 15.10
C TYR A 459 33.83 -1.12 14.32
N CYS A 460 33.78 -1.79 13.17
CA CYS A 460 32.53 -2.07 12.45
C CYS A 460 31.81 -3.29 13.06
N TYR A 461 31.31 -3.15 14.29
CA TYR A 461 30.79 -4.27 15.10
C TYR A 461 29.64 -5.09 14.48
N LYS A 462 28.95 -4.56 13.47
CA LYS A 462 27.82 -5.22 12.80
C LYS A 462 28.10 -5.65 11.37
N LEU A 463 29.25 -5.29 10.79
CA LEU A 463 29.60 -5.63 9.43
C LEU A 463 29.62 -7.15 9.29
N LYS A 464 28.75 -7.71 8.44
CA LYS A 464 28.59 -9.16 8.25
C LYS A 464 29.40 -9.68 7.08
N SER A 465 29.45 -8.91 6.00
CA SER A 465 30.09 -9.29 4.75
C SER A 465 30.89 -8.14 4.17
N LEU A 466 32.08 -8.44 3.64
CA LEU A 466 32.92 -7.48 2.94
C LEU A 466 33.51 -8.10 1.67
N ASP A 467 33.25 -7.46 0.53
CA ASP A 467 33.72 -7.90 -0.79
C ASP A 467 34.82 -6.96 -1.29
N LEU A 468 36.08 -7.41 -1.19
CA LEU A 468 37.27 -6.71 -1.68
C LEU A 468 37.81 -7.34 -2.99
N SER A 469 36.97 -8.08 -3.73
CA SER A 469 37.39 -8.89 -4.90
C SER A 469 38.03 -8.13 -6.06
N ASN A 470 37.88 -6.81 -6.12
CA ASN A 470 38.48 -5.93 -7.12
C ASN A 470 39.31 -4.79 -6.50
N VAL A 471 39.50 -4.77 -5.18
CA VAL A 471 40.34 -3.78 -4.51
C VAL A 471 41.80 -4.14 -4.79
N ASP A 472 42.49 -3.24 -5.48
CA ASP A 472 43.92 -3.32 -5.77
C ASP A 472 44.72 -2.82 -4.56
N MET A 473 45.41 -3.73 -3.86
CA MET A 473 46.28 -3.40 -2.72
C MET A 473 47.77 -3.57 -3.08
N SER A 474 48.11 -3.67 -4.37
CA SER A 474 49.49 -3.95 -4.81
C SER A 474 50.50 -2.89 -4.37
N LYS A 475 50.06 -1.63 -4.28
CA LYS A 475 50.85 -0.47 -3.81
C LYS A 475 50.65 -0.15 -2.33
N VAL A 476 49.79 -0.87 -1.61
CA VAL A 476 49.54 -0.60 -0.19
C VAL A 476 50.77 -0.98 0.62
N GLU A 477 51.16 -0.07 1.50
CA GLU A 477 52.31 -0.17 2.41
C GLU A 477 51.88 -0.23 3.89
N ASN A 478 50.62 0.11 4.19
CA ASN A 478 50.08 0.11 5.54
C ASN A 478 48.67 -0.49 5.62
N THR A 479 48.53 -1.62 6.32
CA THR A 479 47.27 -2.34 6.58
C THR A 479 47.01 -2.58 8.07
N GLU A 480 47.74 -1.88 8.95
CA GLU A 480 47.66 -2.10 10.40
C GLU A 480 46.22 -1.92 10.92
N ASN A 481 45.75 -2.86 11.75
CA ASN A 481 44.47 -2.80 12.46
C ASN A 481 43.24 -2.61 11.56
N MET A 482 43.32 -3.01 10.29
CA MET A 482 42.27 -2.80 9.29
C MET A 482 40.91 -3.38 9.72
N PHE A 483 40.90 -4.52 10.42
CA PHE A 483 39.70 -5.26 10.86
C PHE A 483 39.55 -5.39 12.38
N TYR A 484 40.24 -4.53 13.14
CA TYR A 484 40.30 -4.67 14.60
C TYR A 484 38.92 -4.51 15.26
N LEU A 485 38.50 -5.55 15.99
CA LEU A 485 37.19 -5.72 16.63
C LEU A 485 35.98 -5.73 15.69
N ASP A 486 36.13 -6.21 14.46
CA ASP A 486 35.00 -6.43 13.54
C ASP A 486 34.31 -7.76 13.83
N TYR A 487 33.73 -7.87 15.03
CA TYR A 487 33.23 -9.11 15.60
C TYR A 487 32.14 -9.84 14.81
N ARG A 488 31.47 -9.20 13.86
CA ARG A 488 30.41 -9.87 13.07
C ARG A 488 30.81 -10.18 11.65
N LEU A 489 32.05 -9.86 11.25
CA LEU A 489 32.52 -10.13 9.90
C LEU A 489 32.57 -11.65 9.71
N ALA A 490 31.69 -12.15 8.84
CA ALA A 490 31.43 -13.57 8.64
C ALA A 490 31.57 -14.04 7.21
N GLU A 491 31.69 -13.11 6.27
CA GLU A 491 32.03 -13.35 4.89
C GLU A 491 33.07 -12.31 4.45
N LEU A 492 34.21 -12.78 3.96
CA LEU A 492 35.29 -11.92 3.46
C LEU A 492 35.74 -12.45 2.10
N THR A 493 35.58 -11.63 1.06
CA THR A 493 36.10 -11.94 -0.28
C THR A 493 37.35 -11.12 -0.54
N LEU A 494 38.45 -11.80 -0.86
CA LEU A 494 39.74 -11.19 -1.16
C LEU A 494 40.13 -11.44 -2.62
N SER A 495 41.02 -10.61 -3.16
CA SER A 495 41.48 -10.69 -4.55
C SER A 495 42.92 -11.18 -4.64
N ASP A 496 43.35 -11.53 -5.85
CA ASP A 496 44.75 -11.81 -6.18
C ASP A 496 45.67 -10.57 -6.03
N LYS A 497 45.09 -9.38 -5.89
CA LYS A 497 45.80 -8.13 -5.61
C LYS A 497 45.72 -7.70 -4.14
N THR A 498 45.05 -8.46 -3.28
CA THR A 498 45.06 -8.23 -1.83
C THR A 498 46.46 -8.50 -1.28
N LYS A 499 46.95 -7.59 -0.43
CA LYS A 499 48.27 -7.69 0.21
C LYS A 499 48.21 -7.13 1.62
N PHE A 500 48.47 -7.96 2.63
CA PHE A 500 48.65 -7.49 4.00
C PHE A 500 50.13 -7.24 4.27
N VAL A 501 50.50 -6.00 4.58
CA VAL A 501 51.89 -5.61 4.86
C VAL A 501 52.22 -5.76 6.34
N GLN A 502 51.26 -5.38 7.20
CA GLN A 502 51.22 -5.63 8.63
C GLN A 502 50.03 -6.53 8.97
N ASP A 503 49.96 -7.02 10.22
CA ASP A 503 48.79 -7.75 10.69
C ASP A 503 47.54 -6.84 10.59
N PRO A 504 46.52 -7.23 9.80
CA PRO A 504 45.31 -6.45 9.69
C PRO A 504 44.37 -6.61 10.90
N ASP A 505 44.74 -7.41 11.90
CA ASP A 505 43.94 -7.74 13.08
C ASP A 505 42.57 -8.32 12.70
N LEU A 506 42.57 -9.32 11.81
CA LEU A 506 41.36 -10.08 11.52
C LEU A 506 40.88 -10.74 12.82
N THR A 507 39.81 -10.21 13.40
CA THR A 507 39.31 -10.59 14.73
C THR A 507 38.43 -11.84 14.63
N ALA A 508 38.42 -12.68 15.67
CA ALA A 508 37.48 -13.81 15.73
C ALA A 508 36.05 -13.27 15.90
N ALA A 509 35.08 -13.85 15.20
CA ALA A 509 33.71 -13.35 15.32
C ALA A 509 33.13 -13.61 16.72
N GLN A 510 32.31 -12.68 17.22
CA GLN A 510 31.56 -12.74 18.47
C GLN A 510 30.07 -12.45 18.22
N LEU A 511 29.17 -13.19 18.87
CA LEU A 511 27.72 -13.02 18.71
C LEU A 511 27.29 -11.64 19.23
N LYS A 512 28.02 -11.09 20.22
CA LYS A 512 27.86 -9.75 20.75
C LYS A 512 29.23 -9.14 21.04
N PRO A 513 29.45 -7.85 20.78
CA PRO A 513 30.69 -7.16 21.17
C PRO A 513 30.92 -7.31 22.68
N GLY A 514 32.05 -7.90 23.07
CA GLY A 514 32.44 -8.06 24.48
C GLY A 514 31.85 -9.27 25.20
N ASP A 515 31.14 -10.17 24.49
CA ASP A 515 30.68 -11.43 25.07
C ASP A 515 31.80 -12.48 25.07
N THR A 516 32.54 -12.53 26.17
CA THR A 516 33.54 -13.59 26.43
C THR A 516 32.92 -14.88 26.96
N SER A 517 31.59 -14.92 27.15
CA SER A 517 30.87 -16.07 27.70
C SER A 517 30.27 -16.97 26.62
N SER A 518 30.08 -16.48 25.40
CA SER A 518 29.65 -17.30 24.26
C SER A 518 30.83 -18.10 23.70
N THR A 519 30.98 -19.35 24.11
CA THR A 519 32.04 -20.28 23.67
C THR A 519 31.84 -20.85 22.26
N GLN A 520 30.91 -20.34 21.44
CA GLN A 520 30.49 -21.03 20.21
C GLN A 520 30.33 -20.15 18.98
N ILE A 521 31.38 -19.41 18.62
CA ILE A 521 31.62 -19.11 17.20
C ILE A 521 32.88 -19.87 16.78
N SER A 522 32.83 -20.51 15.62
CA SER A 522 33.98 -21.25 15.09
C SER A 522 35.23 -20.36 15.13
N THR A 523 36.39 -20.95 15.43
CA THR A 523 37.69 -20.27 15.32
C THR A 523 38.29 -20.40 13.91
N LYS A 524 37.54 -21.01 12.98
CA LYS A 524 37.94 -21.24 11.60
C LYS A 524 36.93 -20.71 10.58
N TRP A 525 37.46 -20.07 9.56
CA TRP A 525 36.83 -19.81 8.29
C TRP A 525 36.86 -21.07 7.44
N ARG A 526 35.94 -21.18 6.49
CA ARG A 526 35.97 -22.18 5.43
C ARG A 526 35.95 -21.47 4.09
N SER A 527 36.87 -21.84 3.21
CA SER A 527 36.92 -21.25 1.89
C SER A 527 35.81 -21.77 0.97
N VAL A 528 35.31 -20.91 0.08
CA VAL A 528 34.27 -21.26 -0.89
C VAL A 528 34.93 -21.85 -2.13
N ASP A 529 35.09 -23.17 -2.15
CA ASP A 529 35.63 -23.90 -3.30
C ASP A 529 34.57 -24.07 -4.40
N ILE A 530 34.44 -23.02 -5.21
CA ILE A 530 33.52 -22.96 -6.36
C ILE A 530 33.75 -24.09 -7.37
N ASN A 531 34.98 -24.59 -7.51
CA ASN A 531 35.32 -25.65 -8.46
C ASN A 531 34.73 -27.01 -8.07
N ASN A 532 34.55 -27.24 -6.76
CA ASN A 532 33.88 -28.43 -6.23
C ASN A 532 32.38 -28.20 -5.94
N GLY A 533 31.79 -27.11 -6.48
CA GLY A 533 30.40 -26.73 -6.23
C GLY A 533 30.15 -26.21 -4.82
N GLY A 534 31.18 -25.62 -4.19
CA GLY A 534 31.05 -24.87 -2.96
C GLY A 534 30.37 -23.52 -3.21
N THR A 535 29.58 -23.07 -2.23
CA THR A 535 28.91 -21.78 -2.25
C THR A 535 29.12 -21.08 -0.91
N VAL A 536 28.79 -19.79 -0.79
CA VAL A 536 28.84 -19.05 0.49
C VAL A 536 28.04 -19.77 1.59
N ILE A 537 26.92 -20.39 1.22
CA ILE A 537 26.01 -21.09 2.13
C ILE A 537 26.38 -22.58 2.36
N ALA A 538 27.19 -23.16 1.47
CA ALA A 538 27.71 -24.51 1.58
C ALA A 538 29.19 -24.53 1.14
N PRO A 539 30.08 -23.94 1.96
CA PRO A 539 31.49 -23.83 1.62
C PRO A 539 32.12 -25.23 1.64
N LYS A 540 32.72 -25.64 0.51
CA LYS A 540 33.36 -26.96 0.36
C LYS A 540 34.88 -26.92 0.45
N GLY A 541 35.45 -25.73 0.67
CA GLY A 541 36.89 -25.52 0.73
C GLY A 541 37.49 -25.82 2.10
N LYS A 542 38.74 -25.39 2.25
CA LYS A 542 39.58 -25.71 3.41
C LYS A 542 39.18 -24.87 4.62
N ALA A 543 39.21 -25.48 5.81
CA ALA A 543 39.09 -24.76 7.07
C ALA A 543 40.41 -24.05 7.42
N LEU A 544 40.36 -22.75 7.71
CA LEU A 544 41.50 -21.85 7.88
C LEU A 544 41.27 -20.96 9.12
N THR A 545 42.28 -20.76 9.95
CA THR A 545 42.26 -19.76 11.02
C THR A 545 42.48 -18.35 10.46
N ASN A 546 42.23 -17.30 11.26
CA ASN A 546 42.57 -15.92 10.89
C ASN A 546 44.04 -15.80 10.47
N LYS A 547 44.93 -16.45 11.22
CA LYS A 547 46.38 -16.48 10.92
C LYS A 547 46.68 -17.18 9.60
N ASP A 548 45.96 -18.25 9.26
CA ASP A 548 46.14 -18.95 7.99
C ASP A 548 45.72 -18.06 6.81
N ILE A 549 44.58 -17.35 6.92
CA ILE A 549 44.14 -16.39 5.89
C ILE A 549 45.18 -15.27 5.76
N ILE A 550 45.56 -14.60 6.85
CA ILE A 550 46.56 -13.51 6.82
C ILE A 550 47.84 -14.00 6.13
N ALA A 551 48.34 -15.17 6.52
CA ALA A 551 49.54 -15.76 5.94
C ALA A 551 49.43 -16.08 4.44
N LEU A 552 48.24 -16.22 3.86
CA LEU A 552 48.05 -16.38 2.40
C LEU A 552 48.29 -15.09 1.62
N TYR A 553 48.07 -13.91 2.24
CA TYR A 553 48.15 -12.60 1.59
C TYR A 553 49.28 -11.72 2.14
N THR A 554 50.03 -12.15 3.16
CA THR A 554 51.18 -11.40 3.67
C THR A 554 52.34 -11.37 2.68
N ASN A 555 52.65 -10.19 2.14
CA ASN A 555 53.79 -9.93 1.26
C ASN A 555 53.93 -10.88 0.04
N LYS A 556 52.82 -11.45 -0.44
CA LYS A 556 52.75 -12.30 -1.64
C LYS A 556 51.38 -12.22 -2.30
N VAL A 557 51.30 -12.70 -3.54
CA VAL A 557 50.05 -12.84 -4.29
C VAL A 557 49.24 -13.99 -3.70
N GLY A 558 48.08 -13.67 -3.10
CA GLY A 558 47.11 -14.64 -2.60
C GLY A 558 46.12 -15.11 -3.66
N PRO A 559 45.25 -16.08 -3.35
CA PRO A 559 44.17 -16.49 -4.25
C PRO A 559 43.05 -15.44 -4.30
N LYS A 560 42.25 -15.43 -5.38
CA LYS A 560 40.94 -14.74 -5.36
C LYS A 560 39.91 -15.70 -4.79
N GLU A 561 39.48 -15.48 -3.56
CA GLU A 561 38.67 -16.46 -2.82
C GLU A 561 37.74 -15.77 -1.80
N THR A 562 36.58 -16.40 -1.57
CA THR A 562 35.64 -16.02 -0.52
C THR A 562 35.81 -16.96 0.67
N TYR A 563 35.90 -16.39 1.86
CA TYR A 563 35.98 -17.11 3.13
C TYR A 563 34.73 -16.82 3.95
N VAL A 564 34.09 -17.87 4.49
CA VAL A 564 32.91 -17.76 5.36
C VAL A 564 33.15 -18.44 6.70
N TRP A 565 32.57 -17.96 7.81
CA TRP A 565 32.67 -18.72 9.07
C TRP A 565 32.06 -20.11 8.92
N GLU A 566 32.74 -21.11 9.46
CA GLU A 566 32.32 -22.52 9.40
C GLU A 566 30.94 -22.77 10.05
N ASN A 567 30.49 -21.91 10.97
CA ASN A 567 29.20 -22.00 11.68
C ASN A 567 28.16 -20.93 11.27
N ASN A 568 28.23 -20.36 10.06
CA ASN A 568 27.36 -19.25 9.62
C ASN A 568 25.95 -19.66 9.14
N TRP A 569 25.44 -20.83 9.53
CA TRP A 569 24.20 -21.39 8.99
C TRP A 569 23.00 -21.29 9.95
N TRP A 570 23.16 -20.65 11.12
CA TRP A 570 22.07 -20.36 12.05
C TRP A 570 22.33 -19.05 12.82
N ASP A 571 21.27 -18.41 13.32
CA ASP A 571 21.31 -17.20 14.16
C ASP A 571 20.13 -17.20 15.15
N PHE A 572 20.27 -16.52 16.29
CA PHE A 572 19.21 -16.37 17.29
C PHE A 572 19.02 -14.90 17.67
N ASP A 573 17.84 -14.36 17.36
CA ASP A 573 17.45 -13.02 17.78
C ASP A 573 16.83 -13.07 19.18
N SER A 574 17.63 -12.69 20.19
CA SER A 574 17.18 -12.68 21.58
C SER A 574 16.05 -11.68 21.88
N LYS A 575 15.73 -10.74 20.97
CA LYS A 575 14.60 -9.82 21.16
C LYS A 575 13.28 -10.44 20.74
N SER A 576 13.27 -11.17 19.63
CA SER A 576 12.06 -11.84 19.13
C SER A 576 11.92 -13.28 19.65
N GLY A 577 13.02 -13.91 20.11
CA GLY A 577 13.08 -15.33 20.41
C GLY A 577 13.15 -16.21 19.16
N THR A 578 13.52 -15.63 18.01
CA THR A 578 13.54 -16.36 16.72
C THR A 578 14.88 -17.05 16.49
N LEU A 579 14.88 -18.37 16.35
CA LEU A 579 15.98 -19.15 15.78
C LEU A 579 15.82 -19.17 14.26
N THR A 580 16.79 -18.61 13.53
CA THR A 580 16.84 -18.64 12.07
C THR A 580 17.85 -19.67 11.62
N ILE A 581 17.46 -20.60 10.75
CA ILE A 581 18.35 -21.56 10.09
C ILE A 581 18.47 -21.14 8.62
N TYR A 582 19.65 -20.68 8.23
CA TYR A 582 19.94 -20.25 6.87
C TYR A 582 20.14 -21.43 5.92
N PRO A 583 20.07 -21.23 4.59
CA PRO A 583 20.22 -22.32 3.63
C PRO A 583 21.52 -23.09 3.88
N HIS A 584 21.44 -24.40 4.10
CA HIS A 584 22.59 -25.23 4.44
C HIS A 584 22.28 -26.72 4.28
N GLN A 585 23.30 -27.55 4.04
CA GLN A 585 23.19 -28.99 4.25
C GLN A 585 23.69 -29.34 5.64
N ILE A 586 22.76 -29.60 6.55
CA ILE A 586 23.03 -30.03 7.91
C ILE A 586 23.61 -31.45 7.86
N ASP A 587 24.91 -31.56 8.12
CA ASP A 587 25.66 -32.81 8.29
C ASP A 587 26.17 -32.93 9.74
N ILE A 588 25.25 -32.81 10.68
CA ILE A 588 25.51 -33.12 12.08
C ILE A 588 25.06 -34.56 12.30
N ASN A 589 25.98 -35.44 12.69
CA ASN A 589 25.62 -36.79 13.14
C ASN A 589 25.09 -36.75 14.58
N ALA A 590 23.90 -36.16 14.76
CA ALA A 590 23.32 -35.86 16.07
C ALA A 590 22.95 -37.15 16.81
N SER A 591 23.38 -37.24 18.08
CA SER A 591 23.09 -38.35 18.99
C SER A 591 22.31 -37.94 20.25
N ALA A 592 22.04 -36.65 20.41
CA ALA A 592 21.25 -36.05 21.49
C ALA A 592 20.90 -34.58 21.17
N ALA A 593 19.98 -33.99 21.93
CA ALA A 593 19.68 -32.55 21.88
C ALA A 593 20.94 -31.66 22.04
N SER A 594 21.90 -32.07 22.86
CA SER A 594 23.17 -31.38 23.06
C SER A 594 24.12 -31.39 21.86
N SER A 595 23.77 -32.12 20.78
CA SER A 595 24.51 -32.07 19.51
C SER A 595 24.24 -30.78 18.72
N TRP A 596 23.15 -30.08 19.03
CA TRP A 596 22.72 -28.90 18.28
C TRP A 596 23.29 -27.62 18.87
N PRO A 597 23.69 -26.65 18.03
CA PRO A 597 24.39 -25.46 18.51
C PRO A 597 23.51 -24.50 19.33
N TRP A 598 22.18 -24.66 19.26
CA TRP A 598 21.21 -23.89 20.05
C TRP A 598 20.75 -24.60 21.34
N ASP A 599 21.43 -25.65 21.80
CA ASP A 599 21.04 -26.40 23.00
C ASP A 599 20.85 -25.50 24.25
N GLY A 600 21.78 -24.56 24.46
CA GLY A 600 21.70 -23.59 25.55
C GLY A 600 20.63 -22.50 25.38
N LEU A 601 19.94 -22.45 24.24
CA LEU A 601 18.94 -21.43 23.90
C LEU A 601 17.50 -21.96 23.90
N ARG A 602 17.29 -23.28 24.03
CA ARG A 602 15.98 -23.95 23.80
C ARG A 602 14.81 -23.28 24.51
N ILE A 603 14.94 -22.97 25.81
CA ILE A 603 13.87 -22.35 26.60
C ILE A 603 13.50 -20.92 26.15
N ASN A 604 14.40 -20.25 25.43
CA ASN A 604 14.23 -18.88 24.93
C ASN A 604 13.75 -18.83 23.48
N ILE A 605 13.67 -19.97 22.79
CA ILE A 605 13.22 -20.03 21.40
C ILE A 605 11.70 -20.08 21.38
N THR A 606 11.09 -19.03 20.82
CA THR A 606 9.64 -18.88 20.67
C THR A 606 9.18 -19.17 19.25
N LYS A 607 10.10 -19.09 18.29
CA LYS A 607 9.86 -19.29 16.86
C LYS A 607 11.10 -19.88 16.18
N VAL A 608 10.90 -20.81 15.26
CA VAL A 608 11.94 -21.29 14.33
C VAL A 608 11.60 -20.79 12.92
N SER A 609 12.61 -20.33 12.18
CA SER A 609 12.51 -19.89 10.79
C SER A 609 13.55 -20.59 9.94
N LEU A 610 13.15 -21.57 9.14
CA LEU A 610 14.01 -22.23 8.16
C LEU A 610 13.96 -21.47 6.83
N ALA A 611 15.14 -21.18 6.28
CA ALA A 611 15.23 -20.63 4.93
C ALA A 611 14.93 -21.70 3.86
N SER A 612 14.70 -21.28 2.62
CA SER A 612 14.63 -22.20 1.47
C SER A 612 15.97 -22.92 1.27
N ASN A 613 15.95 -24.18 0.84
CA ASN A 613 17.14 -25.01 0.57
C ASN A 613 17.94 -25.41 1.81
N VAL A 614 17.30 -25.52 2.97
CA VAL A 614 17.87 -26.29 4.08
C VAL A 614 17.69 -27.77 3.75
N SER A 615 18.74 -28.56 3.90
CA SER A 615 18.67 -30.03 3.77
C SER A 615 19.36 -30.67 4.96
N ALA A 616 18.99 -31.89 5.31
CA ALA A 616 19.64 -32.65 6.36
C ALA A 616 20.02 -34.05 5.90
N ILE A 617 21.18 -34.51 6.35
CA ILE A 617 21.65 -35.87 6.16
C ILE A 617 21.86 -36.53 7.53
N ASN A 618 21.87 -37.87 7.57
CA ASN A 618 22.07 -38.64 8.81
C ASN A 618 20.93 -38.44 9.83
N SER A 619 21.20 -37.88 11.01
CA SER A 619 20.28 -37.89 12.15
C SER A 619 19.76 -36.49 12.48
N LEU A 620 18.44 -36.35 12.61
CA LEU A 620 17.77 -35.16 13.16
C LEU A 620 17.44 -35.29 14.66
N GLN A 621 18.10 -36.22 15.35
CA GLN A 621 17.79 -36.51 16.74
C GLN A 621 17.86 -35.27 17.63
N GLY A 622 16.75 -34.96 18.30
CA GLY A 622 16.65 -33.86 19.26
C GLY A 622 16.84 -32.45 18.67
N MET A 623 16.62 -32.26 17.36
CA MET A 623 16.81 -30.96 16.70
C MET A 623 16.02 -29.84 17.39
N PHE A 624 14.72 -30.05 17.61
CA PHE A 624 13.84 -29.09 18.25
C PHE A 624 13.47 -29.44 19.70
N GLN A 625 13.81 -30.64 20.16
CA GLN A 625 13.55 -31.12 21.52
C GLN A 625 13.66 -30.06 22.63
N GLY A 626 12.62 -29.93 23.45
CA GLY A 626 12.61 -29.14 24.67
C GLY A 626 12.56 -27.62 24.43
N MET A 627 12.12 -27.17 23.26
CA MET A 627 11.81 -25.76 23.03
C MET A 627 10.44 -25.45 23.61
N SER A 628 10.33 -25.48 24.95
CA SER A 628 9.05 -25.36 25.68
C SER A 628 8.29 -24.04 25.46
N SER A 629 8.95 -23.01 24.90
CA SER A 629 8.35 -21.72 24.54
C SER A 629 7.98 -21.61 23.04
N LEU A 630 8.23 -22.66 22.25
CA LEU A 630 8.06 -22.65 20.79
C LEU A 630 6.58 -22.61 20.41
N THR A 631 6.20 -21.61 19.61
CA THR A 631 4.81 -21.40 19.19
C THR A 631 4.60 -21.56 17.69
N SER A 632 5.67 -21.50 16.89
CA SER A 632 5.60 -21.62 15.43
C SER A 632 6.94 -22.03 14.81
N ILE A 633 6.85 -22.78 13.71
CA ILE A 633 7.98 -23.17 12.87
C ILE A 633 7.63 -22.80 11.43
N ASP A 634 8.37 -21.84 10.87
CA ASP A 634 8.22 -21.41 9.49
C ASP A 634 9.28 -22.08 8.61
N GLY A 635 8.95 -22.34 7.33
CA GLY A 635 9.94 -22.74 6.32
C GLY A 635 10.16 -24.24 6.13
N LEU A 636 9.38 -25.11 6.78
CA LEU A 636 9.50 -26.57 6.61
C LEU A 636 9.21 -27.04 5.17
N ASN A 637 8.42 -26.31 4.37
CA ASN A 637 8.17 -26.59 2.94
C ASN A 637 9.44 -26.61 2.06
N GLY A 638 10.55 -26.04 2.55
CA GLY A 638 11.85 -26.05 1.87
C GLY A 638 12.89 -26.98 2.51
N PHE A 639 12.52 -27.77 3.52
CA PHE A 639 13.43 -28.59 4.30
C PHE A 639 13.57 -30.01 3.72
N ASP A 640 14.66 -30.28 3.00
CA ASP A 640 14.88 -31.60 2.40
C ASP A 640 15.43 -32.62 3.39
N THR A 641 14.60 -33.56 3.83
CA THR A 641 14.99 -34.68 4.71
C THR A 641 15.23 -36.00 3.95
N SER A 642 15.43 -35.95 2.64
CA SER A 642 15.57 -37.15 1.76
C SER A 642 16.68 -38.13 2.15
N GLN A 643 17.66 -37.68 2.93
CA GLN A 643 18.82 -38.46 3.37
C GLN A 643 18.84 -38.71 4.90
N VAL A 644 17.78 -38.33 5.62
CA VAL A 644 17.69 -38.52 7.07
C VAL A 644 17.34 -39.98 7.38
N THR A 645 18.04 -40.57 8.35
CA THR A 645 17.88 -41.95 8.83
C THR A 645 17.27 -42.04 10.22
N SER A 646 17.31 -40.98 11.02
CA SER A 646 16.67 -40.92 12.36
C SER A 646 16.00 -39.58 12.61
N MET A 647 14.79 -39.60 13.17
CA MET A 647 14.03 -38.44 13.67
C MET A 647 13.73 -38.58 15.17
N PHE A 648 14.55 -39.35 15.89
CA PHE A 648 14.36 -39.66 17.30
C PHE A 648 14.21 -38.37 18.16
N SER A 649 13.12 -38.24 18.91
CA SER A 649 12.83 -37.11 19.80
C SER A 649 12.87 -35.72 19.12
N MET A 650 12.67 -35.61 17.80
CA MET A 650 12.89 -34.36 17.06
C MET A 650 12.12 -33.15 17.64
N PHE A 651 10.86 -33.32 18.02
CA PHE A 651 9.97 -32.29 18.60
C PHE A 651 9.58 -32.61 20.05
N LYS A 652 10.30 -33.52 20.71
CA LYS A 652 9.93 -33.97 22.07
C LYS A 652 9.93 -32.79 23.05
N ASP A 653 8.92 -32.69 23.91
CA ASP A 653 8.78 -31.65 24.94
C ASP A 653 8.59 -30.22 24.39
N ASP A 654 8.17 -30.07 23.12
CA ASP A 654 7.78 -28.77 22.51
C ASP A 654 6.34 -28.39 22.92
N SER A 655 6.11 -28.27 24.23
CA SER A 655 4.79 -28.27 24.86
C SER A 655 3.89 -27.06 24.51
N SER A 656 4.45 -25.97 23.99
CA SER A 656 3.70 -24.77 23.59
C SER A 656 3.31 -24.72 22.12
N LEU A 657 3.71 -25.70 21.30
CA LEU A 657 3.46 -25.70 19.85
C LEU A 657 2.00 -26.11 19.55
N PRO A 658 1.11 -25.20 19.09
CA PRO A 658 -0.32 -25.48 18.96
C PRO A 658 -0.69 -26.28 17.70
N SER A 659 0.15 -26.16 16.66
CA SER A 659 -0.03 -26.80 15.36
C SER A 659 1.33 -27.01 14.70
N LEU A 660 1.43 -28.08 13.92
CA LEU A 660 2.59 -28.36 13.10
C LEU A 660 2.10 -28.84 11.72
N ASP A 661 2.31 -28.02 10.70
CA ASP A 661 2.02 -28.39 9.32
C ASP A 661 3.16 -29.24 8.79
N LEU A 662 2.90 -30.52 8.49
CA LEU A 662 3.85 -31.48 7.94
C LEU A 662 3.60 -31.81 6.46
N SER A 663 2.62 -31.14 5.83
CA SER A 663 2.08 -31.55 4.53
C SER A 663 3.11 -31.38 3.40
N ASN A 664 3.53 -32.49 2.78
CA ASN A 664 4.57 -32.58 1.74
C ASN A 664 6.01 -32.23 2.15
N GLN A 665 6.33 -32.19 3.45
CA GLN A 665 7.62 -31.66 3.94
C GLN A 665 8.63 -32.76 4.28
N PHE A 666 8.25 -33.72 5.12
CA PHE A 666 9.17 -34.77 5.57
C PHE A 666 9.19 -35.98 4.66
N LYS A 667 10.35 -36.25 4.07
CA LYS A 667 10.66 -37.51 3.39
C LYS A 667 11.17 -38.51 4.41
N THR A 668 10.35 -39.52 4.74
CA THR A 668 10.64 -40.49 5.81
C THR A 668 11.06 -41.88 5.30
N TYR A 669 11.20 -42.07 3.98
CA TYR A 669 11.45 -43.39 3.37
C TYR A 669 12.80 -44.03 3.74
N LYS A 670 13.77 -43.26 4.27
CA LYS A 670 15.04 -43.77 4.82
C LYS A 670 15.08 -43.83 6.35
N VAL A 671 14.09 -43.29 7.04
CA VAL A 671 14.07 -43.20 8.50
C VAL A 671 13.82 -44.58 9.09
N ASN A 672 14.65 -44.99 10.05
CA ASN A 672 14.54 -46.25 10.78
C ASN A 672 14.14 -46.08 12.26
N ASP A 673 14.30 -44.88 12.84
CA ASP A 673 13.96 -44.56 14.22
C ASP A 673 13.17 -43.25 14.32
N MET A 674 11.96 -43.34 14.89
CA MET A 674 11.06 -42.21 15.13
C MET A 674 10.64 -42.12 16.60
N ARG A 675 11.28 -42.84 17.54
CA ARG A 675 10.81 -42.87 18.93
C ARG A 675 10.65 -41.46 19.52
N ASN A 676 9.65 -41.24 20.36
CA ASN A 676 9.40 -39.95 21.02
C ASN A 676 9.28 -38.72 20.09
N MET A 677 9.07 -38.86 18.77
CA MET A 677 9.20 -37.73 17.83
C MET A 677 8.36 -36.50 18.22
N PHE A 678 7.14 -36.69 18.71
CA PHE A 678 6.22 -35.64 19.17
C PHE A 678 5.86 -35.79 20.66
N SER A 679 6.59 -36.60 21.43
CA SER A 679 6.21 -36.88 22.81
C SER A 679 6.16 -35.59 23.64
N ASN A 680 5.13 -35.44 24.47
CA ASN A 680 4.82 -34.27 25.31
C ASN A 680 4.66 -32.94 24.53
N CYS A 681 4.23 -32.99 23.26
CA CYS A 681 3.74 -31.82 22.54
C CYS A 681 2.32 -31.45 23.02
N GLU A 682 2.19 -31.03 24.27
CA GLU A 682 0.91 -30.89 24.97
C GLU A 682 -0.09 -29.94 24.29
N ALA A 683 0.38 -28.90 23.60
CA ALA A 683 -0.49 -27.94 22.91
C ALA A 683 -1.01 -28.40 21.54
N LEU A 684 -0.45 -29.47 20.93
CA LEU A 684 -0.90 -29.95 19.62
C LEU A 684 -2.34 -30.46 19.71
N THR A 685 -3.22 -29.96 18.83
CA THR A 685 -4.64 -30.32 18.81
C THR A 685 -5.01 -31.31 17.69
N LYS A 686 -4.29 -31.24 16.57
CA LYS A 686 -4.41 -32.11 15.40
C LYS A 686 -3.03 -32.29 14.77
N LEU A 687 -2.81 -33.44 14.14
CA LEU A 687 -1.59 -33.72 13.41
C LEU A 687 -1.88 -34.56 12.17
N ASP A 688 -1.38 -34.15 11.02
CA ASP A 688 -1.47 -34.90 9.76
C ASP A 688 -0.11 -35.55 9.46
N VAL A 689 -0.06 -36.88 9.51
CA VAL A 689 1.12 -37.70 9.18
C VAL A 689 0.90 -38.53 7.90
N SER A 690 -0.09 -38.17 7.07
CA SER A 690 -0.46 -38.91 5.85
C SER A 690 0.65 -39.02 4.80
N ASN A 691 1.62 -38.11 4.85
CA ASN A 691 2.78 -38.13 3.96
C ASN A 691 3.91 -39.05 4.42
N PHE A 692 3.81 -39.65 5.61
CA PHE A 692 4.85 -40.53 6.11
C PHE A 692 4.83 -41.86 5.37
N ASN A 693 5.96 -42.19 4.73
CA ASN A 693 6.21 -43.45 4.08
C ASN A 693 7.39 -44.14 4.76
N THR A 694 7.14 -45.19 5.55
CA THR A 694 8.09 -45.71 6.53
C THR A 694 8.56 -47.16 6.27
N PRO A 695 8.97 -47.54 5.05
CA PRO A 695 9.27 -48.94 4.70
C PRO A 695 10.52 -49.51 5.39
N ASN A 696 11.29 -48.65 6.07
CA ASN A 696 12.52 -48.98 6.78
C ASN A 696 12.44 -48.72 8.29
N LEU A 697 11.28 -48.34 8.81
CA LEU A 697 11.08 -48.06 10.22
C LEU A 697 11.20 -49.34 11.05
N THR A 698 12.04 -49.30 12.09
CA THR A 698 12.28 -50.42 13.01
C THR A 698 11.86 -50.08 14.45
N GLU A 699 11.88 -48.80 14.82
CA GLU A 699 11.64 -48.31 16.18
C GLU A 699 10.62 -47.13 16.18
N MET A 700 9.49 -47.28 16.89
CA MET A 700 8.42 -46.26 16.89
C MET A 700 7.67 -46.09 18.22
N GLY A 701 8.25 -46.55 19.34
CA GLY A 701 7.69 -46.34 20.67
C GLY A 701 7.48 -44.86 21.01
N SER A 702 6.38 -44.55 21.70
CA SER A 702 6.07 -43.23 22.24
C SER A 702 6.06 -42.05 21.25
N ILE A 703 5.80 -42.27 19.94
CA ILE A 703 5.79 -41.16 18.95
C ILE A 703 4.88 -40.00 19.40
N PHE A 704 3.67 -40.30 19.88
CA PHE A 704 2.67 -39.30 20.25
C PHE A 704 2.47 -39.17 21.76
N SER A 705 3.12 -40.01 22.58
CA SER A 705 2.98 -40.06 24.04
C SER A 705 2.99 -38.68 24.71
N GLY A 706 1.90 -38.32 25.39
CA GLY A 706 1.77 -37.10 26.18
C GLY A 706 1.26 -35.90 25.38
N CYS A 707 0.76 -36.10 24.16
CA CYS A 707 0.06 -35.07 23.38
C CYS A 707 -1.37 -34.90 23.92
N SER A 708 -1.50 -34.43 25.16
CA SER A 708 -2.76 -34.47 25.92
C SER A 708 -3.93 -33.68 25.32
N ASN A 709 -3.68 -32.71 24.42
CA ASN A 709 -4.72 -31.99 23.69
C ASN A 709 -5.02 -32.52 22.28
N LEU A 710 -4.29 -33.54 21.82
CA LEU A 710 -4.42 -34.10 20.47
C LEU A 710 -5.75 -34.84 20.36
N THR A 711 -6.59 -34.42 19.43
CA THR A 711 -7.95 -34.97 19.23
C THR A 711 -8.02 -35.98 18.10
N GLU A 712 -7.12 -35.86 17.14
CA GLU A 712 -7.13 -36.56 15.86
C GLU A 712 -5.70 -36.63 15.28
N ILE A 713 -5.36 -37.79 14.70
CA ILE A 713 -4.13 -38.01 13.93
C ILE A 713 -4.54 -38.58 12.57
N ASP A 714 -4.36 -37.80 11.51
CA ASP A 714 -4.64 -38.25 10.14
C ASP A 714 -3.43 -39.00 9.57
N GLY A 715 -3.68 -40.05 8.79
CA GLY A 715 -2.62 -40.78 8.09
C GLY A 715 -1.91 -41.89 8.88
N LEU A 716 -2.38 -42.27 10.08
CA LEU A 716 -1.84 -43.43 10.81
C LEU A 716 -1.80 -44.70 9.94
N ASN A 717 -2.85 -44.92 9.12
CA ASN A 717 -2.93 -46.04 8.19
C ASN A 717 -1.94 -46.00 7.00
N LYS A 718 -1.06 -44.99 6.93
CA LYS A 718 0.02 -44.88 5.95
C LYS A 718 1.34 -45.43 6.45
N PHE A 719 1.47 -45.67 7.76
CA PHE A 719 2.65 -46.30 8.33
C PHE A 719 2.81 -47.72 7.80
N THR A 720 4.01 -48.03 7.33
CA THR A 720 4.47 -49.39 7.06
C THR A 720 5.24 -49.87 8.28
N THR A 721 4.75 -50.91 8.96
CA THR A 721 5.32 -51.38 10.24
C THR A 721 5.87 -52.81 10.17
N ASP A 722 6.02 -53.40 8.98
CA ASP A 722 6.45 -54.81 8.82
C ASP A 722 7.82 -55.15 9.43
N LYS A 723 8.67 -54.13 9.63
CA LYS A 723 10.02 -54.23 10.22
C LYS A 723 10.11 -53.66 11.63
N VAL A 724 9.00 -53.17 12.19
CA VAL A 724 8.98 -52.58 13.53
C VAL A 724 8.98 -53.69 14.58
N HIS A 725 9.77 -53.52 15.64
CA HIS A 725 9.86 -54.49 16.75
C HIS A 725 9.43 -53.89 18.11
N THR A 726 9.26 -52.56 18.19
CA THR A 726 8.93 -51.79 19.41
C THR A 726 7.85 -50.73 19.11
N MET A 727 6.76 -50.73 19.88
CA MET A 727 5.62 -49.80 19.74
C MET A 727 4.96 -49.50 21.10
N ASP A 728 5.70 -49.63 22.19
CA ASP A 728 5.19 -49.34 23.52
C ASP A 728 4.78 -47.86 23.67
N SER A 729 3.73 -47.61 24.45
CA SER A 729 3.28 -46.27 24.83
C SER A 729 2.99 -45.31 23.66
N LEU A 730 2.56 -45.83 22.50
CA LEU A 730 2.39 -45.04 21.26
C LEU A 730 1.53 -43.78 21.45
N PHE A 731 0.41 -43.91 22.18
CA PHE A 731 -0.55 -42.84 22.52
C PHE A 731 -0.69 -42.63 24.05
N TYR A 732 0.36 -42.93 24.80
CA TYR A 732 0.30 -42.88 26.27
C TYR A 732 -0.07 -41.48 26.76
N ASN A 733 -1.09 -41.35 27.61
CA ASN A 733 -1.64 -40.10 28.13
C ASN A 733 -2.18 -39.10 27.06
N ASP A 734 -2.59 -39.59 25.88
CA ASP A 734 -3.28 -38.77 24.87
C ASP A 734 -4.78 -38.66 25.19
N GLY A 735 -5.11 -38.04 26.33
CA GLY A 735 -6.44 -38.09 26.95
C GLY A 735 -7.61 -37.54 26.13
N LYS A 736 -7.34 -36.74 25.09
CA LYS A 736 -8.34 -36.19 24.16
C LYS A 736 -8.40 -36.90 22.81
N LEU A 737 -7.53 -37.88 22.53
CA LEU A 737 -7.52 -38.59 21.26
C LEU A 737 -8.81 -39.38 21.11
N THR A 738 -9.54 -39.13 20.03
CA THR A 738 -10.90 -39.66 19.87
C THR A 738 -10.98 -40.88 18.97
N SER A 739 -10.04 -41.00 18.03
CA SER A 739 -9.99 -42.09 17.06
C SER A 739 -8.57 -42.49 16.68
N ALA A 740 -8.34 -43.77 16.41
CA ALA A 740 -7.08 -44.28 15.88
C ALA A 740 -7.31 -45.34 14.78
N ASP A 741 -6.79 -45.12 13.57
CA ASP A 741 -6.81 -46.11 12.47
C ASP A 741 -5.49 -46.87 12.41
N LEU A 742 -5.46 -48.08 12.97
CA LEU A 742 -4.33 -49.00 12.96
C LEU A 742 -4.50 -50.12 11.91
N SER A 743 -5.34 -49.93 10.90
CA SER A 743 -5.65 -50.99 9.92
C SER A 743 -4.45 -51.46 9.10
N SER A 744 -3.43 -50.62 8.92
CA SER A 744 -2.19 -50.97 8.22
C SER A 744 -1.11 -51.57 9.13
N PHE A 745 -1.32 -51.58 10.45
CA PHE A 745 -0.28 -51.96 11.40
C PHE A 745 -0.10 -53.48 11.40
N ASN A 746 1.14 -53.89 11.16
CA ASN A 746 1.63 -55.23 11.36
C ASN A 746 2.35 -55.33 12.70
N MET A 747 1.75 -56.05 13.64
CA MET A 747 2.26 -56.28 14.99
C MET A 747 2.81 -57.71 15.17
N SER A 748 3.00 -58.47 14.08
CA SER A 748 3.39 -59.88 14.16
C SER A 748 4.81 -60.15 14.63
N SER A 749 5.69 -59.15 14.54
CA SER A 749 7.11 -59.22 14.91
C SER A 749 7.44 -58.43 16.18
N MET A 750 6.44 -57.99 16.95
CA MET A 750 6.64 -57.13 18.11
C MET A 750 7.28 -57.87 19.29
N THR A 751 8.12 -57.14 20.03
CA THR A 751 8.72 -57.60 21.30
C THR A 751 8.24 -56.77 22.49
N LYS A 752 7.64 -55.61 22.25
CA LYS A 752 7.11 -54.66 23.25
C LYS A 752 5.91 -53.89 22.67
N GLU A 753 4.71 -54.18 23.16
CA GLU A 753 3.44 -53.55 22.77
C GLU A 753 2.58 -53.11 23.97
N ASN A 754 3.20 -52.88 25.13
CA ASN A 754 2.48 -52.45 26.34
C ASN A 754 2.07 -50.97 26.24
N ASP A 755 0.97 -50.63 26.90
CA ASP A 755 0.52 -49.26 27.16
C ASP A 755 0.21 -48.40 25.92
N ILE A 756 -0.03 -49.02 24.75
CA ILE A 756 -0.34 -48.31 23.49
C ILE A 756 -1.41 -47.23 23.67
N PHE A 757 -2.49 -47.53 24.38
CA PHE A 757 -3.64 -46.64 24.60
C PHE A 757 -3.80 -46.18 26.06
N SER A 758 -2.82 -46.46 26.92
CA SER A 758 -2.95 -46.16 28.36
C SER A 758 -3.12 -44.64 28.57
N GLY A 759 -4.18 -44.23 29.27
CA GLY A 759 -4.53 -42.81 29.46
C GLY A 759 -5.32 -42.16 28.32
N CYS A 760 -5.64 -42.87 27.23
CA CYS A 760 -6.50 -42.38 26.13
C CYS A 760 -7.99 -42.34 26.53
N SER A 761 -8.38 -41.57 27.54
CA SER A 761 -9.73 -41.59 28.11
C SER A 761 -10.88 -41.20 27.17
N ALA A 762 -10.61 -40.54 26.05
CA ALA A 762 -11.60 -40.12 25.07
C ALA A 762 -11.65 -41.00 23.80
N LEU A 763 -10.80 -42.04 23.73
CA LEU A 763 -10.68 -42.90 22.55
C LEU A 763 -11.91 -43.79 22.44
N ARG A 764 -12.71 -43.52 21.41
CA ARG A 764 -14.04 -44.10 21.22
C ARG A 764 -14.25 -44.72 19.84
N GLN A 765 -13.27 -44.61 18.95
CA GLN A 765 -13.27 -45.26 17.64
C GLN A 765 -11.88 -45.82 17.35
N ILE A 766 -11.79 -47.12 17.08
CA ILE A 766 -10.54 -47.74 16.64
C ILE A 766 -10.81 -48.57 15.40
N LYS A 767 -9.88 -48.54 14.44
CA LYS A 767 -9.91 -49.45 13.30
C LYS A 767 -8.72 -50.38 13.37
N LEU A 768 -8.97 -51.68 13.38
CA LEU A 768 -7.95 -52.70 13.56
C LEU A 768 -7.84 -53.52 12.27
N GLY A 769 -6.61 -53.90 11.91
CA GLY A 769 -6.28 -54.68 10.72
C GLY A 769 -6.03 -56.16 11.02
N PRO A 770 -5.82 -56.97 9.97
CA PRO A 770 -5.57 -58.41 10.14
C PRO A 770 -4.27 -58.75 10.85
N ALA A 771 -3.26 -57.88 10.78
CA ALA A 771 -1.97 -58.11 11.41
C ALA A 771 -1.82 -57.40 12.78
N VAL A 772 -2.88 -56.76 13.28
CA VAL A 772 -2.92 -56.14 14.61
C VAL A 772 -3.06 -57.20 15.70
N GLN A 773 -2.36 -57.01 16.80
CA GLN A 773 -2.38 -57.86 18.00
C GLN A 773 -2.61 -56.97 19.23
N LEU A 774 -3.53 -57.38 20.10
CA LEU A 774 -3.81 -56.70 21.36
C LEU A 774 -3.41 -57.61 22.53
N VAL A 775 -2.82 -57.01 23.56
CA VAL A 775 -2.44 -57.68 24.81
C VAL A 775 -3.17 -57.05 26.00
N ASP A 776 -3.27 -57.77 27.11
CA ASP A 776 -4.05 -57.34 28.30
C ASP A 776 -3.64 -55.95 28.81
N ASN A 777 -2.36 -55.58 28.69
CA ASN A 777 -1.83 -54.29 29.14
C ASN A 777 -1.76 -53.22 28.03
N CYS A 778 -2.54 -53.35 26.95
CA CYS A 778 -2.56 -52.33 25.88
C CYS A 778 -3.24 -51.01 26.31
N GLY A 779 -3.97 -51.00 27.42
CA GLY A 779 -4.58 -49.79 27.99
C GLY A 779 -5.83 -49.29 27.28
N LEU A 780 -6.50 -50.12 26.48
CA LEU A 780 -7.72 -49.74 25.76
C LEU A 780 -8.84 -49.33 26.76
N PRO A 781 -9.45 -48.14 26.62
CA PRO A 781 -10.46 -47.66 27.58
C PRO A 781 -11.80 -48.40 27.43
N GLU A 782 -12.53 -48.55 28.53
CA GLU A 782 -13.94 -48.96 28.50
C GLU A 782 -14.84 -47.78 28.08
N ALA A 783 -15.96 -48.06 27.43
CA ALA A 783 -17.01 -47.06 27.24
C ALA A 783 -17.55 -46.60 28.61
N PRO A 784 -17.98 -45.34 28.77
CA PRO A 784 -18.46 -44.82 30.05
C PRO A 784 -19.76 -45.52 30.48
N GLY A 785 -19.65 -46.51 31.35
CA GLY A 785 -20.79 -47.28 31.90
C GLY A 785 -21.42 -46.67 33.16
N ASP A 786 -20.96 -45.50 33.62
CA ASP A 786 -21.30 -44.91 34.92
C ASP A 786 -22.10 -43.60 34.83
N GLY A 787 -22.71 -43.30 33.68
CA GLY A 787 -23.49 -42.09 33.49
C GLY A 787 -22.66 -40.79 33.39
N ARG A 788 -21.33 -40.87 33.23
CA ARG A 788 -20.52 -39.69 32.87
C ARG A 788 -20.86 -39.26 31.44
N SER A 789 -21.41 -38.05 31.30
CA SER A 789 -21.71 -37.43 30.01
C SER A 789 -20.43 -37.07 29.23
N ILE A 790 -19.83 -38.04 28.55
CA ILE A 790 -18.91 -37.77 27.44
C ILE A 790 -19.78 -37.74 26.17
N GLY A 791 -20.55 -36.68 25.96
CA GLY A 791 -21.56 -36.61 24.90
C GLY A 791 -22.82 -37.45 25.18
N ASN A 792 -23.91 -37.16 24.49
CA ASN A 792 -25.24 -37.74 24.74
C ASN A 792 -25.48 -39.07 23.99
N ASN A 793 -24.45 -39.61 23.32
CA ASN A 793 -24.59 -40.70 22.35
C ASN A 793 -24.30 -42.08 22.84
N TYR A 794 -23.75 -42.28 24.03
CA TYR A 794 -23.27 -43.61 24.40
C TYR A 794 -24.35 -44.36 25.17
N ASN A 795 -24.54 -45.63 24.81
CA ASN A 795 -25.34 -46.53 25.63
C ASN A 795 -24.63 -46.62 26.98
N ASN A 796 -25.36 -46.69 28.09
CA ASN A 796 -24.76 -46.82 29.43
C ASN A 796 -24.23 -48.24 29.65
N THR A 797 -23.34 -48.68 28.76
CA THR A 797 -22.61 -49.95 28.76
C THR A 797 -21.12 -49.64 28.81
N ASN A 798 -20.34 -50.61 29.25
CA ASN A 798 -18.88 -50.53 29.26
C ASN A 798 -18.24 -51.22 28.04
N LYS A 799 -18.96 -51.25 26.91
CA LYS A 799 -18.64 -52.09 25.75
C LYS A 799 -18.27 -51.28 24.51
N TRP A 800 -17.46 -51.90 23.67
CA TRP A 800 -17.18 -51.51 22.30
C TRP A 800 -18.08 -52.31 21.35
N GLN A 801 -18.58 -51.71 20.29
CA GLN A 801 -19.37 -52.38 19.27
C GLN A 801 -18.67 -52.36 17.91
N ALA A 802 -18.60 -53.51 17.26
CA ALA A 802 -18.15 -53.57 15.87
C ALA A 802 -19.14 -52.83 14.96
N VAL A 803 -18.63 -52.04 14.03
CA VAL A 803 -19.46 -51.35 13.04
C VAL A 803 -20.14 -52.37 12.12
N GLY A 804 -19.40 -53.37 11.65
CA GLY A 804 -19.93 -54.44 10.81
C GLY A 804 -20.57 -53.92 9.53
N LEU A 805 -21.81 -54.35 9.23
CA LEU A 805 -22.57 -53.87 8.06
C LEU A 805 -23.22 -52.48 8.27
N GLY A 806 -23.02 -51.87 9.44
CA GLY A 806 -23.54 -50.55 9.78
C GLY A 806 -22.58 -49.41 9.41
N ASP A 807 -22.72 -48.29 10.11
CA ASP A 807 -21.80 -47.15 10.04
C ASP A 807 -21.35 -46.73 11.45
N VAL A 808 -20.40 -45.80 11.55
CA VAL A 808 -19.82 -45.36 12.84
C VAL A 808 -20.82 -44.69 13.78
N ASN A 809 -22.01 -44.28 13.30
CA ASN A 809 -23.10 -43.73 14.12
C ASN A 809 -24.23 -44.75 14.37
N ASN A 810 -24.23 -45.87 13.66
CA ASN A 810 -25.19 -46.96 13.81
C ASN A 810 -24.53 -48.33 13.58
N PRO A 811 -23.65 -48.75 14.51
CA PRO A 811 -22.99 -50.04 14.45
C PRO A 811 -24.00 -51.20 14.47
N LYS A 812 -23.76 -52.23 13.66
CA LYS A 812 -24.60 -53.44 13.56
C LYS A 812 -23.87 -54.73 13.93
N GLY A 813 -22.58 -54.64 14.25
CA GLY A 813 -21.79 -55.78 14.69
C GLY A 813 -21.92 -56.05 16.19
N ASP A 814 -21.17 -57.04 16.65
CA ASP A 814 -21.19 -57.53 18.03
C ASP A 814 -20.72 -56.46 19.03
N SER A 815 -21.39 -56.43 20.19
CA SER A 815 -21.00 -55.61 21.35
C SER A 815 -20.13 -56.43 22.31
N LEU A 816 -18.91 -55.97 22.56
CA LEU A 816 -17.80 -56.65 23.21
C LEU A 816 -17.26 -55.80 24.37
N THR A 817 -17.01 -56.42 25.52
CA THR A 817 -16.16 -55.83 26.57
C THR A 817 -14.73 -55.64 26.04
N VAL A 818 -13.93 -54.77 26.67
CA VAL A 818 -12.51 -54.61 26.32
C VAL A 818 -11.77 -55.95 26.34
N ARG A 819 -12.06 -56.82 27.32
CA ARG A 819 -11.46 -58.16 27.41
C ARG A 819 -11.83 -59.07 26.24
N GLU A 820 -13.09 -59.05 25.80
CA GLU A 820 -13.54 -59.83 24.63
C GLU A 820 -12.93 -59.30 23.33
N LEU A 821 -12.80 -57.97 23.21
CA LEU A 821 -12.15 -57.34 22.07
C LEU A 821 -10.64 -57.67 22.00
N ILE A 822 -9.92 -57.63 23.13
CA ILE A 822 -8.53 -58.07 23.22
C ILE A 822 -8.41 -59.54 22.82
N ALA A 823 -9.28 -60.42 23.36
CA ALA A 823 -9.28 -61.84 23.03
C ALA A 823 -9.57 -62.12 21.54
N LYS A 824 -10.27 -61.21 20.85
CA LYS A 824 -10.52 -61.30 19.41
C LYS A 824 -9.26 -61.04 18.58
N TYR A 825 -8.28 -60.28 19.08
CA TYR A 825 -7.03 -59.95 18.39
C TYR A 825 -5.80 -60.56 19.07
N PRO A 826 -5.68 -61.91 19.16
CA PRO A 826 -4.57 -62.57 19.83
C PRO A 826 -3.25 -62.45 19.04
N PRO A 827 -2.12 -62.88 19.62
CA PRO A 827 -0.89 -63.05 18.86
C PRO A 827 -1.09 -63.95 17.63
N LYS A 828 -0.62 -63.49 16.46
CA LYS A 828 -0.84 -64.09 15.13
C LYS A 828 -2.30 -64.06 14.64
N ASN A 829 -3.05 -63.03 15.02
CA ASN A 829 -4.36 -62.71 14.48
C ASN A 829 -4.36 -62.65 12.92
N SER A 830 -5.53 -62.92 12.34
CA SER A 830 -5.81 -62.78 10.89
C SER A 830 -7.24 -62.30 10.61
N ASN A 831 -7.93 -61.74 11.61
CA ASN A 831 -9.29 -61.21 11.46
C ASN A 831 -9.35 -60.14 10.35
N PRO A 832 -10.45 -60.04 9.60
CA PRO A 832 -10.60 -58.96 8.64
C PRO A 832 -10.49 -57.59 9.32
N SER A 833 -10.16 -56.56 8.54
CA SER A 833 -10.18 -55.19 9.06
C SER A 833 -11.59 -54.82 9.52
N GLU A 834 -11.69 -54.27 10.72
CA GLU A 834 -12.97 -53.91 11.35
C GLU A 834 -12.80 -52.60 12.13
N THR A 835 -13.87 -51.81 12.17
CA THR A 835 -13.97 -50.60 12.99
C THR A 835 -14.81 -50.92 14.23
N TYR A 836 -14.31 -50.52 15.39
CA TYR A 836 -15.04 -50.59 16.65
C TYR A 836 -15.29 -49.17 17.13
N VAL A 837 -16.52 -48.91 17.56
CA VAL A 837 -16.91 -47.67 18.23
C VAL A 837 -17.36 -48.00 19.66
N TRP A 838 -17.37 -47.04 20.57
CA TRP A 838 -18.12 -47.23 21.82
C TRP A 838 -19.58 -47.55 21.50
N ASP A 839 -20.16 -48.47 22.27
CA ASP A 839 -21.57 -48.81 22.16
C ASP A 839 -22.44 -47.56 22.38
N GLN A 840 -23.34 -47.29 21.43
CA GLN A 840 -23.97 -45.98 21.30
C GLN A 840 -25.45 -46.06 20.95
N ASN A 841 -26.18 -45.04 21.40
CA ASN A 841 -27.56 -44.77 21.07
C ASN A 841 -27.71 -44.60 19.55
N TRP A 842 -28.88 -44.96 19.04
CA TRP A 842 -29.28 -44.69 17.67
C TRP A 842 -29.71 -43.21 17.45
N TRP A 843 -29.37 -42.31 18.39
CA TRP A 843 -29.68 -40.89 18.39
C TRP A 843 -28.66 -40.07 19.20
N ASP A 844 -28.62 -38.74 18.97
CA ASP A 844 -27.78 -37.73 19.68
C ASP A 844 -28.52 -36.42 19.91
N VAL A 845 -28.22 -35.70 21.00
CA VAL A 845 -28.48 -34.26 21.11
C VAL A 845 -27.18 -33.48 21.28
N THR A 846 -26.75 -32.81 20.22
CA THR A 846 -25.56 -31.93 20.22
C THR A 846 -25.95 -30.54 19.71
N GLY A 847 -25.65 -29.49 20.48
CA GLY A 847 -25.91 -28.09 20.07
C GLY A 847 -27.40 -27.78 19.81
N GLY A 848 -28.31 -28.40 20.57
CA GLY A 848 -29.76 -28.24 20.38
C GLY A 848 -30.36 -29.05 19.22
N ILE A 849 -29.56 -29.89 18.54
CA ILE A 849 -30.02 -30.72 17.42
C ILE A 849 -30.16 -32.19 17.86
N LEU A 850 -31.39 -32.70 17.85
CA LEU A 850 -31.66 -34.15 17.96
C LEU A 850 -31.38 -34.82 16.61
N SER A 851 -30.27 -35.53 16.49
CA SER A 851 -29.93 -36.36 15.32
C SER A 851 -30.43 -37.79 15.51
N ILE A 852 -31.20 -38.33 14.57
CA ILE A 852 -31.70 -39.71 14.60
C ILE A 852 -31.05 -40.51 13.47
N TYR A 853 -30.43 -41.64 13.83
CA TYR A 853 -29.75 -42.54 12.90
C TYR A 853 -30.64 -43.72 12.50
N THR A 854 -30.17 -44.56 11.57
CA THR A 854 -30.96 -45.67 11.02
C THR A 854 -31.38 -46.67 12.10
N HIS A 855 -32.68 -46.81 12.37
CA HIS A 855 -33.20 -47.68 13.42
C HIS A 855 -34.55 -48.30 13.05
N THR A 856 -34.95 -49.38 13.73
CA THR A 856 -36.32 -49.89 13.64
C THR A 856 -37.02 -49.66 14.96
N ILE A 857 -38.04 -48.80 14.96
CA ILE A 857 -38.88 -48.55 16.15
C ILE A 857 -39.80 -49.76 16.34
N ASP A 858 -39.64 -50.45 17.47
CA ASP A 858 -40.30 -51.73 17.77
C ASP A 858 -41.20 -51.70 19.01
N TYR A 859 -41.50 -50.51 19.56
CA TYR A 859 -42.48 -50.36 20.65
C TYR A 859 -43.89 -50.82 20.20
N PRO A 860 -44.47 -51.88 20.76
CA PRO A 860 -45.76 -52.41 20.29
C PRO A 860 -46.95 -51.57 20.78
N TYR A 861 -47.91 -51.28 19.89
CA TYR A 861 -49.17 -50.63 20.27
C TYR A 861 -50.21 -51.66 20.75
N ASN A 862 -50.43 -51.75 22.05
CA ASN A 862 -51.38 -52.68 22.67
C ASN A 862 -52.76 -52.05 23.00
N GLY A 863 -53.03 -50.82 22.52
CA GLY A 863 -54.23 -50.06 22.87
C GLY A 863 -54.18 -49.36 24.24
N SER A 864 -53.04 -49.38 24.93
CA SER A 864 -52.81 -48.61 26.16
C SER A 864 -52.51 -47.14 25.85
N ALA A 865 -52.94 -46.23 26.73
CA ALA A 865 -52.59 -44.81 26.69
C ALA A 865 -51.16 -44.50 27.16
N ILE A 866 -50.40 -45.50 27.61
CA ILE A 866 -49.02 -45.33 28.09
C ILE A 866 -48.08 -45.17 26.90
N ALA A 867 -47.50 -43.98 26.79
CA ALA A 867 -46.49 -43.67 25.77
C ALA A 867 -45.20 -44.50 25.96
N PRO A 868 -44.50 -44.85 24.88
CA PRO A 868 -43.12 -45.31 24.96
C PRO A 868 -42.25 -44.29 25.71
N LYS A 869 -41.29 -44.77 26.50
CA LYS A 869 -40.29 -43.92 27.14
C LYS A 869 -39.18 -43.62 26.13
N TRP A 870 -39.23 -42.45 25.50
CA TRP A 870 -38.20 -42.04 24.55
C TRP A 870 -36.93 -41.68 25.30
N THR A 871 -35.80 -42.22 24.86
CA THR A 871 -34.54 -42.11 25.60
C THR A 871 -33.97 -40.68 25.56
N TRP A 872 -34.46 -39.82 24.66
CA TRP A 872 -34.15 -38.38 24.60
C TRP A 872 -35.10 -37.48 25.41
N GLU A 873 -36.16 -38.01 26.04
CA GLU A 873 -37.20 -37.20 26.72
C GLU A 873 -36.63 -36.25 27.81
N ALA A 874 -35.51 -36.62 28.43
CA ALA A 874 -34.83 -35.80 29.43
C ALA A 874 -34.23 -34.50 28.85
N GLN A 875 -34.15 -34.38 27.52
CA GLN A 875 -33.51 -33.30 26.79
C GLN A 875 -34.50 -32.47 25.96
N ASP A 876 -35.82 -32.75 26.04
CA ASP A 876 -36.84 -32.08 25.21
C ASP A 876 -36.77 -30.55 25.30
N SER A 877 -36.48 -30.00 26.48
CA SER A 877 -36.39 -28.55 26.68
C SER A 877 -35.22 -27.86 25.97
N ILE A 878 -34.20 -28.59 25.52
CA ILE A 878 -33.03 -28.02 24.82
C ILE A 878 -33.05 -28.28 23.31
N ILE A 879 -33.99 -29.09 22.81
CA ILE A 879 -34.04 -29.46 21.39
C ILE A 879 -34.72 -28.33 20.60
N GLU A 880 -33.97 -27.74 19.67
CA GLU A 880 -34.41 -26.69 18.75
C GLU A 880 -34.71 -27.24 17.35
N LYS A 881 -34.10 -28.39 17.02
CA LYS A 881 -34.17 -29.01 15.70
C LYS A 881 -34.10 -30.53 15.78
N VAL A 882 -34.94 -31.23 15.01
CA VAL A 882 -34.83 -32.67 14.77
C VAL A 882 -34.24 -32.92 13.40
N MET A 883 -33.32 -33.88 13.28
CA MET A 883 -32.65 -34.23 12.02
C MET A 883 -32.55 -35.75 11.85
N PHE A 884 -33.23 -36.29 10.84
CA PHE A 884 -33.07 -37.68 10.44
C PHE A 884 -31.85 -37.85 9.53
N LYS A 885 -30.78 -38.43 10.08
CA LYS A 885 -29.56 -38.74 9.34
C LYS A 885 -29.68 -40.09 8.63
N GLY A 886 -30.38 -41.06 9.22
CA GLY A 886 -30.61 -42.39 8.66
C GLY A 886 -32.09 -42.73 8.42
N ASN A 887 -32.35 -43.87 7.79
CA ASN A 887 -33.71 -44.38 7.55
C ASN A 887 -34.26 -45.03 8.81
N VAL A 888 -35.43 -44.60 9.27
CA VAL A 888 -36.08 -45.14 10.46
C VAL A 888 -37.33 -45.90 10.04
N SER A 889 -37.36 -47.19 10.28
CA SER A 889 -38.52 -48.05 9.98
C SER A 889 -39.36 -48.33 11.21
N THR A 890 -40.64 -48.64 11.02
CA THR A 890 -41.54 -49.07 12.08
C THR A 890 -41.79 -50.58 11.98
N ALA A 891 -41.70 -51.28 13.12
CA ALA A 891 -42.13 -52.67 13.22
C ALA A 891 -43.65 -52.78 13.07
N ASN A 892 -44.16 -54.00 12.83
CA ASN A 892 -45.60 -54.23 12.72
C ASN A 892 -46.34 -53.73 13.96
N ASN A 893 -47.31 -52.82 13.77
CA ASN A 893 -48.15 -52.26 14.82
C ASN A 893 -47.33 -51.42 15.85
N ALA A 894 -46.37 -50.63 15.36
CA ALA A 894 -45.50 -49.78 16.18
C ALA A 894 -46.24 -48.58 16.80
N ASN A 895 -45.78 -48.16 17.98
CA ASN A 895 -46.29 -47.03 18.76
C ASN A 895 -45.32 -45.83 18.66
N LEU A 896 -45.74 -44.74 18.03
CA LEU A 896 -44.98 -43.47 17.91
C LEU A 896 -45.49 -42.37 18.85
N GLN A 897 -46.29 -42.74 19.86
CA GLN A 897 -46.83 -41.76 20.80
C GLN A 897 -45.73 -40.94 21.47
N ASN A 898 -45.92 -39.63 21.56
CA ASN A 898 -44.99 -38.68 22.18
C ASN A 898 -43.56 -38.62 21.59
N MET A 899 -43.31 -39.13 20.37
CA MET A 899 -41.95 -39.20 19.80
C MET A 899 -41.19 -37.88 19.82
N PHE A 900 -41.89 -36.77 19.58
CA PHE A 900 -41.34 -35.42 19.58
C PHE A 900 -42.09 -34.50 20.55
N ALA A 901 -42.85 -35.03 21.50
CA ALA A 901 -43.62 -34.20 22.41
C ALA A 901 -42.73 -33.39 23.36
N HIS A 902 -43.27 -32.27 23.86
CA HIS A 902 -42.65 -31.39 24.85
C HIS A 902 -41.36 -30.68 24.41
N MET A 903 -41.00 -30.74 23.13
CA MET A 903 -39.84 -30.04 22.59
C MET A 903 -40.19 -28.55 22.37
N THR A 904 -40.34 -27.81 23.47
CA THR A 904 -40.88 -26.43 23.47
C THR A 904 -40.08 -25.44 22.61
N ASN A 905 -38.80 -25.73 22.32
CA ASN A 905 -37.92 -24.93 21.47
C ASN A 905 -37.83 -25.44 20.02
N LEU A 906 -38.47 -26.57 19.69
CA LEU A 906 -38.41 -27.18 18.36
C LEU A 906 -39.02 -26.25 17.31
N THR A 907 -38.22 -25.84 16.34
CA THR A 907 -38.66 -24.99 15.22
C THR A 907 -38.68 -25.72 13.89
N THR A 908 -37.80 -26.72 13.71
CA THR A 908 -37.53 -27.34 12.41
C THR A 908 -37.31 -28.84 12.54
N ILE A 909 -37.87 -29.61 11.60
CA ILE A 909 -37.65 -31.04 11.46
C ILE A 909 -37.12 -31.30 10.04
N GLU A 910 -35.91 -31.82 9.94
CA GLU A 910 -35.26 -32.15 8.67
C GLU A 910 -35.20 -33.66 8.45
N GLY A 911 -35.52 -34.09 7.22
CA GLY A 911 -35.42 -35.49 6.82
C GLY A 911 -36.57 -36.38 7.29
N LEU A 912 -37.73 -35.80 7.66
CA LEU A 912 -38.89 -36.58 8.13
C LEU A 912 -39.38 -37.63 7.11
N ASP A 913 -39.04 -37.48 5.83
CA ASP A 913 -39.24 -38.47 4.76
C ASP A 913 -38.48 -39.79 4.97
N LYS A 914 -37.44 -39.78 5.80
CA LYS A 914 -36.71 -40.99 6.20
C LYS A 914 -37.41 -41.80 7.27
N LEU A 915 -38.49 -41.28 7.88
CA LEU A 915 -39.31 -42.03 8.83
C LEU A 915 -40.41 -42.81 8.09
N ASN A 916 -40.19 -44.11 7.89
CA ASN A 916 -41.17 -45.01 7.31
C ASN A 916 -42.23 -45.41 8.35
N THR A 917 -43.43 -44.88 8.17
CA THR A 917 -44.58 -45.02 9.06
C THR A 917 -45.61 -46.05 8.60
N ASN A 918 -45.34 -46.80 7.52
CA ASN A 918 -46.30 -47.74 6.93
C ASN A 918 -46.84 -48.76 7.94
N ASN A 919 -46.07 -49.13 8.96
CA ASN A 919 -46.48 -50.11 9.98
C ASN A 919 -46.83 -49.48 11.34
N ALA A 920 -46.83 -48.15 11.43
CA ALA A 920 -47.22 -47.44 12.65
C ALA A 920 -48.72 -47.57 12.89
N ALA A 921 -49.09 -47.97 14.11
CA ALA A 921 -50.47 -48.08 14.55
C ALA A 921 -50.91 -46.92 15.45
N ASN A 922 -49.97 -46.17 16.04
CA ASN A 922 -50.27 -45.05 16.94
C ASN A 922 -49.33 -43.87 16.68
N MET A 923 -49.89 -42.66 16.57
CA MET A 923 -49.18 -41.37 16.46
C MET A 923 -49.78 -40.32 17.43
N HIS A 924 -50.46 -40.76 18.48
CA HIS A 924 -51.02 -39.92 19.53
C HIS A 924 -49.97 -38.93 20.06
N ALA A 925 -50.33 -37.65 20.15
CA ALA A 925 -49.48 -36.60 20.72
C ALA A 925 -48.03 -36.53 20.18
N MET A 926 -47.78 -36.96 18.94
CA MET A 926 -46.43 -37.02 18.37
C MET A 926 -45.64 -35.71 18.47
N PHE A 927 -46.31 -34.55 18.33
CA PHE A 927 -45.75 -33.19 18.43
C PHE A 927 -46.44 -32.36 19.53
N TRP A 928 -47.02 -33.02 20.54
CA TRP A 928 -47.77 -32.32 21.58
C TRP A 928 -46.87 -31.38 22.38
N LYS A 929 -47.31 -30.13 22.59
CA LYS A 929 -46.56 -29.08 23.33
C LYS A 929 -45.26 -28.61 22.69
N ASP A 930 -45.07 -28.79 21.39
CA ASP A 930 -43.98 -28.19 20.64
C ASP A 930 -44.29 -26.71 20.33
N ALA A 931 -44.23 -25.88 21.37
CA ALA A 931 -44.75 -24.51 21.37
C ALA A 931 -44.03 -23.53 20.40
N SER A 932 -42.89 -23.93 19.85
CA SER A 932 -42.12 -23.16 18.85
C SER A 932 -42.29 -23.70 17.41
N LEU A 933 -42.94 -24.85 17.23
CA LEU A 933 -43.14 -25.45 15.92
C LEU A 933 -44.26 -24.71 15.19
N THR A 934 -43.88 -23.97 14.15
CA THR A 934 -44.81 -23.12 13.37
C THR A 934 -45.14 -23.69 12.00
N SER A 935 -44.36 -24.66 11.52
CA SER A 935 -44.65 -25.37 10.29
C SER A 935 -44.21 -26.82 10.33
N VAL A 936 -44.98 -27.72 9.72
CA VAL A 936 -44.59 -29.12 9.56
C VAL A 936 -45.11 -29.69 8.24
N ASP A 937 -44.25 -30.40 7.51
CA ASP A 937 -44.67 -31.22 6.36
C ASP A 937 -44.71 -32.67 6.81
N ILE A 938 -45.91 -33.25 6.86
CA ILE A 938 -46.13 -34.68 7.13
C ILE A 938 -46.67 -35.41 5.89
N SER A 939 -46.59 -34.80 4.71
CA SER A 939 -47.16 -35.36 3.48
C SER A 939 -46.48 -36.63 2.98
N MET A 940 -45.28 -36.89 3.49
CA MET A 940 -44.50 -38.11 3.25
C MET A 940 -44.89 -39.27 4.17
N LEU A 941 -45.56 -39.01 5.30
CA LEU A 941 -45.91 -40.06 6.26
C LEU A 941 -47.10 -40.88 5.76
N ASP A 942 -46.99 -42.20 5.83
CA ASP A 942 -48.09 -43.12 5.56
C ASP A 942 -48.84 -43.41 6.86
N MET A 943 -50.03 -42.83 6.99
CA MET A 943 -50.87 -42.98 8.16
C MET A 943 -52.03 -43.96 7.92
N THR A 944 -52.02 -44.73 6.84
CA THR A 944 -53.14 -45.60 6.46
C THR A 944 -53.42 -46.72 7.46
N ASN A 945 -52.40 -47.14 8.23
CA ASN A 945 -52.51 -48.14 9.29
C ASN A 945 -52.61 -47.55 10.71
N VAL A 946 -52.54 -46.22 10.85
CA VAL A 946 -52.61 -45.54 12.14
C VAL A 946 -54.04 -45.57 12.66
N LYS A 947 -54.20 -45.97 13.93
CA LYS A 947 -55.48 -46.13 14.63
C LYS A 947 -55.75 -45.01 15.64
N ASP A 948 -54.70 -44.29 16.04
CA ASP A 948 -54.78 -43.21 17.02
C ASP A 948 -53.89 -42.03 16.60
N THR A 949 -54.53 -40.88 16.40
CA THR A 949 -53.90 -39.60 16.05
C THR A 949 -54.30 -38.49 17.03
N GLU A 950 -54.89 -38.83 18.18
CA GLU A 950 -55.40 -37.83 19.12
C GLU A 950 -54.28 -36.91 19.61
N ALA A 951 -54.57 -35.61 19.71
CA ALA A 951 -53.66 -34.58 20.22
C ALA A 951 -52.29 -34.45 19.52
N MET A 952 -52.12 -35.05 18.32
CA MET A 952 -50.86 -35.07 17.56
C MET A 952 -50.14 -33.71 17.45
N PHE A 953 -50.89 -32.61 17.34
CA PHE A 953 -50.41 -31.23 17.22
C PHE A 953 -50.95 -30.30 18.32
N ALA A 954 -51.53 -30.85 19.39
CA ALA A 954 -52.11 -30.04 20.45
C ALA A 954 -51.03 -29.15 21.11
N GLU A 955 -51.41 -27.92 21.46
CA GLU A 955 -50.50 -26.93 22.08
C GLU A 955 -49.27 -26.55 21.24
N THR A 956 -49.33 -26.76 19.91
CA THR A 956 -48.35 -26.22 18.95
C THR A 956 -48.76 -24.84 18.45
N LYS A 957 -47.87 -24.16 17.71
CA LYS A 957 -48.17 -22.90 17.00
C LYS A 957 -48.15 -23.08 15.48
N ILE A 958 -48.48 -24.27 15.00
CA ILE A 958 -48.45 -24.58 13.57
C ILE A 958 -49.39 -23.64 12.83
N SER A 959 -48.82 -22.85 11.93
CA SER A 959 -49.48 -21.88 11.05
C SER A 959 -49.35 -22.25 9.57
N GLU A 960 -48.49 -23.23 9.25
CA GLU A 960 -48.38 -23.85 7.93
C GLU A 960 -48.23 -25.37 8.09
N ILE A 961 -49.12 -26.15 7.47
CA ILE A 961 -49.04 -27.62 7.50
C ILE A 961 -49.19 -28.20 6.11
N THR A 962 -48.32 -29.14 5.75
CA THR A 962 -48.42 -29.89 4.49
C THR A 962 -48.84 -31.32 4.76
N LEU A 963 -49.95 -31.71 4.16
CA LEU A 963 -50.59 -33.02 4.33
C LEU A 963 -50.57 -33.78 2.99
N GLY A 964 -50.54 -35.11 3.03
CA GLY A 964 -50.33 -35.96 1.87
C GLY A 964 -51.45 -36.96 1.62
N LYS A 965 -51.38 -37.64 0.47
CA LYS A 965 -52.41 -38.62 0.04
C LYS A 965 -52.69 -39.74 1.04
N ASN A 966 -51.69 -40.10 1.86
CA ASN A 966 -51.77 -41.18 2.85
C ASN A 966 -51.96 -40.66 4.28
N THR A 967 -52.07 -39.34 4.50
CA THR A 967 -52.43 -38.76 5.80
C THR A 967 -53.86 -39.16 6.16
N ARG A 968 -54.07 -39.65 7.38
CA ARG A 968 -55.38 -40.05 7.93
C ARG A 968 -55.47 -39.57 9.37
N PHE A 969 -56.45 -38.72 9.68
CA PHE A 969 -56.75 -38.34 11.06
C PHE A 969 -57.94 -39.16 11.55
N ILE A 970 -57.72 -40.05 12.52
CA ILE A 970 -58.77 -40.94 13.04
C ILE A 970 -59.56 -40.23 14.16
N GLN A 971 -58.84 -39.56 15.06
CA GLN A 971 -59.36 -38.68 16.10
C GLN A 971 -58.93 -37.24 15.80
N SER A 972 -59.40 -36.27 16.61
CA SER A 972 -58.95 -34.89 16.50
C SER A 972 -57.44 -34.81 16.80
N PRO A 973 -56.59 -34.45 15.81
CA PRO A 973 -55.16 -34.31 16.02
C PRO A 973 -54.79 -33.03 16.78
N GLY A 974 -55.76 -32.21 17.18
CA GLY A 974 -55.47 -30.95 17.88
C GLY A 974 -54.79 -29.90 17.01
N LEU A 975 -55.12 -29.84 15.71
CA LEU A 975 -54.65 -28.75 14.84
C LEU A 975 -55.07 -27.39 15.44
N PRO A 976 -54.14 -26.44 15.59
CA PRO A 976 -54.43 -25.18 16.25
C PRO A 976 -55.35 -24.29 15.41
N ASP A 977 -56.24 -23.57 16.08
CA ASP A 977 -56.94 -22.44 15.48
C ASP A 977 -56.04 -21.20 15.51
N ASN A 978 -56.10 -20.37 14.47
CA ASN A 978 -55.33 -19.11 14.43
C ASN A 978 -55.69 -18.23 15.66
N PRO A 979 -54.73 -17.94 16.57
CA PRO A 979 -54.99 -17.14 17.76
C PRO A 979 -55.26 -15.66 17.43
N THR A 980 -54.85 -15.19 16.25
CA THR A 980 -54.97 -13.81 15.77
C THR A 980 -55.42 -13.77 14.30
N GLY A 981 -56.72 -13.88 14.03
CA GLY A 981 -57.25 -13.77 12.66
C GLY A 981 -58.67 -14.29 12.52
N THR A 982 -59.02 -14.85 11.35
CA THR A 982 -60.35 -15.41 11.06
C THR A 982 -60.62 -16.75 11.76
N LYS A 983 -59.64 -17.29 12.50
CA LYS A 983 -59.63 -18.67 13.05
C LYS A 983 -59.77 -19.76 11.98
N LYS A 984 -59.39 -19.46 10.73
CA LYS A 984 -59.52 -20.38 9.61
C LYS A 984 -58.20 -20.56 8.85
N TRP A 985 -58.16 -21.62 8.07
CA TRP A 985 -57.06 -22.03 7.20
C TRP A 985 -57.47 -21.86 5.74
N HIS A 986 -56.51 -21.69 4.84
CA HIS A 986 -56.74 -21.81 3.41
C HIS A 986 -55.64 -22.63 2.74
N ALA A 987 -55.95 -23.22 1.59
CA ALA A 987 -54.96 -23.88 0.75
C ALA A 987 -53.92 -22.86 0.24
N LYS A 988 -52.63 -23.17 0.38
CA LYS A 988 -51.52 -22.39 -0.17
C LYS A 988 -51.43 -22.69 -1.67
N ASN A 989 -52.08 -21.88 -2.50
CA ASN A 989 -52.04 -22.00 -3.96
C ASN A 989 -50.91 -21.13 -4.54
N SER A 990 -50.20 -21.65 -5.55
CA SER A 990 -49.11 -20.96 -6.26
C SER A 990 -49.59 -19.88 -7.25
N LEU A 991 -50.91 -19.61 -7.33
CA LEU A 991 -51.52 -18.61 -8.18
C LEU A 991 -52.39 -17.69 -7.32
N ASN A 992 -52.01 -16.41 -7.29
CA ASN A 992 -52.65 -15.37 -6.50
C ASN A 992 -54.08 -15.06 -7.01
N THR A 993 -54.85 -14.43 -6.11
CA THR A 993 -56.13 -13.71 -6.28
C THR A 993 -57.40 -14.53 -6.00
N ASP A 994 -58.12 -14.08 -4.95
CA ASP A 994 -59.44 -14.51 -4.46
C ASP A 994 -59.47 -15.66 -3.42
N VAL A 995 -58.93 -15.38 -2.23
CA VAL A 995 -59.46 -15.99 -0.99
C VAL A 995 -60.81 -15.33 -0.70
N THR A 996 -61.90 -15.83 -1.32
CA THR A 996 -63.26 -15.49 -0.89
C THR A 996 -63.52 -16.16 0.48
N THR A 997 -64.42 -15.59 1.29
CA THR A 997 -64.79 -16.17 2.61
C THR A 997 -65.28 -17.62 2.54
N ASP A 998 -65.65 -18.09 1.35
CA ASP A 998 -66.15 -19.44 1.05
C ASP A 998 -65.04 -20.50 0.93
N ASN A 999 -63.77 -20.08 0.76
CA ASN A 999 -62.61 -20.99 0.64
C ASN A 999 -61.84 -21.19 1.96
N LEU A 1000 -62.35 -20.61 3.06
CA LEU A 1000 -61.74 -20.72 4.38
C LEU A 1000 -62.26 -21.95 5.13
N LEU A 1001 -61.34 -22.81 5.54
CA LEU A 1001 -61.58 -24.08 6.22
C LEU A 1001 -61.32 -23.94 7.73
N SER A 1002 -62.21 -24.48 8.57
CA SER A 1002 -61.86 -24.72 9.97
C SER A 1002 -60.84 -25.85 10.08
N ALA A 1003 -60.15 -25.96 11.23
CA ALA A 1003 -59.32 -27.13 11.51
C ALA A 1003 -60.12 -28.44 11.34
N GLN A 1004 -61.39 -28.44 11.77
CA GLN A 1004 -62.29 -29.59 11.62
C GLN A 1004 -62.60 -29.94 10.16
N ASP A 1005 -62.70 -28.94 9.26
CA ASP A 1005 -62.93 -29.20 7.84
C ASP A 1005 -61.72 -29.89 7.19
N ILE A 1006 -60.50 -29.47 7.55
CA ILE A 1006 -59.26 -30.14 7.12
C ILE A 1006 -59.22 -31.58 7.67
N ILE A 1007 -59.55 -31.77 8.95
CA ILE A 1007 -59.59 -33.10 9.59
C ILE A 1007 -60.59 -34.01 8.86
N ASN A 1008 -61.82 -33.55 8.63
CA ASN A 1008 -62.86 -34.29 7.92
C ASN A 1008 -62.46 -34.64 6.48
N LYS A 1009 -61.72 -33.74 5.81
CA LYS A 1009 -61.20 -33.96 4.45
C LYS A 1009 -60.17 -35.10 4.44
N TYR A 1010 -59.25 -35.14 5.41
CA TYR A 1010 -58.21 -36.16 5.49
C TYR A 1010 -58.63 -37.45 6.22
N GLN A 1011 -59.77 -37.48 6.90
CA GLN A 1011 -60.39 -38.73 7.40
C GLN A 1011 -60.65 -39.75 6.29
N LYS A 1012 -61.02 -39.28 5.08
CA LYS A 1012 -61.32 -40.13 3.91
C LYS A 1012 -60.14 -40.26 2.94
N GLY A 1013 -59.04 -39.56 3.21
CA GLY A 1013 -57.93 -39.36 2.29
C GLY A 1013 -58.18 -38.25 1.26
N ALA A 1014 -57.17 -37.42 1.02
CA ALA A 1014 -57.21 -36.31 0.06
C ALA A 1014 -55.82 -36.09 -0.55
N ASP A 1015 -55.77 -35.49 -1.74
CA ASP A 1015 -54.50 -35.19 -2.42
C ASP A 1015 -53.61 -34.25 -1.61
N LYS A 1016 -52.28 -34.31 -1.87
CA LYS A 1016 -51.29 -33.48 -1.19
C LYS A 1016 -51.67 -32.01 -1.28
N GLN A 1017 -51.74 -31.34 -0.13
CA GLN A 1017 -52.05 -29.91 -0.04
C GLN A 1017 -51.35 -29.29 1.17
N THR A 1018 -50.78 -28.10 0.95
CA THR A 1018 -50.30 -27.22 2.02
C THR A 1018 -51.43 -26.28 2.44
N TYR A 1019 -51.68 -26.18 3.75
CA TYR A 1019 -52.62 -25.24 4.36
C TYR A 1019 -51.84 -24.24 5.19
N VAL A 1020 -52.23 -22.97 5.09
CA VAL A 1020 -51.67 -21.88 5.90
C VAL A 1020 -52.80 -21.18 6.65
N TRP A 1021 -52.48 -20.59 7.80
CA TRP A 1021 -53.40 -19.69 8.49
C TRP A 1021 -53.79 -18.54 7.57
N ASP A 1022 -55.08 -18.26 7.53
CA ASP A 1022 -55.59 -17.04 6.93
C ASP A 1022 -55.20 -15.86 7.83
N SER A 1023 -54.22 -15.08 7.38
CA SER A 1023 -53.89 -13.80 7.98
C SER A 1023 -54.94 -12.79 7.54
N ARG A 1024 -55.54 -12.07 8.50
CA ARG A 1024 -56.27 -10.84 8.17
C ARG A 1024 -55.38 -9.98 7.27
N TRP A 1025 -55.93 -9.32 6.25
CA TRP A 1025 -55.16 -8.39 5.39
C TRP A 1025 -54.54 -7.21 6.15
N TRP A 1026 -54.82 -7.12 7.45
CA TRP A 1026 -54.19 -6.22 8.39
C TRP A 1026 -54.09 -6.87 9.78
N VAL A 1027 -53.08 -6.51 10.55
CA VAL A 1027 -52.96 -6.83 11.98
C VAL A 1027 -52.41 -5.62 12.73
N LEU A 1028 -52.86 -5.41 13.96
CA LEU A 1028 -52.28 -4.42 14.89
C LEU A 1028 -51.42 -5.18 15.91
N ASP A 1029 -50.10 -5.12 15.75
CA ASP A 1029 -49.12 -5.76 16.65
C ASP A 1029 -48.27 -4.67 17.33
N ASN A 1030 -48.25 -4.63 18.66
CA ASN A 1030 -47.50 -3.63 19.44
C ASN A 1030 -47.70 -2.17 18.96
N ASN A 1031 -48.96 -1.74 18.76
CA ASN A 1031 -49.34 -0.44 18.19
C ASN A 1031 -48.84 -0.17 16.75
N LYS A 1032 -48.37 -1.19 16.04
CA LYS A 1032 -47.98 -1.12 14.63
C LYS A 1032 -49.05 -1.78 13.78
N LEU A 1033 -49.70 -1.00 12.92
CA LEU A 1033 -50.62 -1.52 11.90
C LEU A 1033 -49.79 -2.08 10.74
N ILE A 1034 -49.82 -3.40 10.58
CA ILE A 1034 -49.18 -4.13 9.49
C ILE A 1034 -50.27 -4.49 8.48
N ILE A 1035 -50.18 -3.98 7.26
CA ILE A 1035 -51.12 -4.26 6.17
C ILE A 1035 -50.42 -5.23 5.21
N TYR A 1036 -51.02 -6.39 4.99
CA TYR A 1036 -50.53 -7.39 4.04
C TYR A 1036 -51.13 -7.14 2.64
N PRO A 1037 -50.41 -7.47 1.55
CA PRO A 1037 -50.94 -7.32 0.20
C PRO A 1037 -52.26 -8.07 0.04
N HIS A 1038 -53.34 -7.34 -0.24
CA HIS A 1038 -54.68 -7.89 -0.37
C HIS A 1038 -55.52 -7.03 -1.31
N ASN A 1039 -56.43 -7.64 -2.07
CA ASN A 1039 -57.37 -6.92 -2.92
C ASN A 1039 -58.63 -6.60 -2.11
N ILE A 1040 -58.75 -5.36 -1.64
CA ILE A 1040 -59.94 -4.90 -0.92
C ILE A 1040 -60.99 -4.48 -1.95
N THR A 1041 -62.08 -5.24 -2.05
CA THR A 1041 -63.21 -4.89 -2.92
C THR A 1041 -64.37 -4.40 -2.05
N LEU A 1042 -64.54 -3.08 -1.93
CA LEU A 1042 -65.70 -2.49 -1.26
C LEU A 1042 -66.77 -2.21 -2.32
N GLN A 1043 -67.84 -3.01 -2.36
CA GLN A 1043 -69.02 -2.68 -3.17
C GLN A 1043 -69.83 -1.59 -2.47
N ALA A 1044 -69.79 -0.37 -3.02
CA ALA A 1044 -70.76 0.66 -2.71
C ALA A 1044 -71.77 0.74 -3.86
N ASP A 1045 -73.06 0.61 -3.55
CA ASP A 1045 -74.11 0.94 -4.50
C ASP A 1045 -73.93 2.41 -4.95
N LYS A 1046 -74.20 2.70 -6.23
CA LYS A 1046 -74.05 4.05 -6.80
C LYS A 1046 -74.79 5.09 -5.94
N GLY A 1047 -74.03 5.88 -5.18
CA GLY A 1047 -74.54 7.00 -4.39
C GLY A 1047 -74.27 6.96 -2.88
N THR A 1048 -73.68 5.89 -2.33
CA THR A 1048 -73.28 5.85 -0.91
C THR A 1048 -71.77 6.03 -0.73
N ASN A 1049 -71.36 7.03 0.05
CA ASN A 1049 -69.97 7.21 0.47
C ASN A 1049 -69.57 6.09 1.45
N ILE A 1050 -68.40 5.50 1.25
CA ILE A 1050 -67.77 4.55 2.19
C ILE A 1050 -67.52 5.29 3.51
N LYS A 1051 -68.06 4.78 4.62
CA LYS A 1051 -67.90 5.31 5.98
C LYS A 1051 -66.65 4.74 6.64
N SER A 1052 -66.13 5.43 7.65
CA SER A 1052 -65.00 4.95 8.45
C SER A 1052 -65.30 3.62 9.18
N THR A 1053 -66.58 3.33 9.42
CA THR A 1053 -67.05 2.06 10.00
C THR A 1053 -67.04 0.89 9.01
N ASP A 1054 -66.88 1.18 7.71
CA ASP A 1054 -66.84 0.17 6.65
C ASP A 1054 -65.41 -0.38 6.44
N TRP A 1055 -64.43 0.21 7.15
CA TRP A 1055 -63.06 -0.29 7.27
C TRP A 1055 -62.92 -1.05 8.60
N PRO A 1056 -62.27 -2.24 8.61
CA PRO A 1056 -62.13 -3.06 9.81
C PRO A 1056 -61.35 -2.45 10.98
#